data_AF-A0A2W5V643-F1
#
_entry.id   AF-A0A2W5V643-F1
#
_cell.length_a   1.000
_cell.length_b   1.000
_cell.length_c   1.000
_cell.angle_alpha   90.00
_cell.angle_beta   90.00
_cell.angle_gamma   90.00
#
_symmetry.space_group_name_H-M   'P 1'
#
loop_
_entity.id
_entity.type
_entity.pdbx_description
1 polymer ?
#
loop_
_entity_poly.entity_id
_entity_poly.type
_entity_poly.pdbx_seq_one_letter_code
_entity_poly.pdbx_strand_id
1 'polypeptide(L)'
;MDAAAIERLEFLGPTVVDKGINFGVYSERAERIELLLFDNPEATLPTRQFPMERFGNVWNLHVQGIGVGQHYGFIAWGPNWPYDPAWKPGTVVGFKSDVDSEGNRFNPNKLLWDPYGKAIHRDHDWSKGSLATGPARAESTFAAASKSIVVQSRYTWSENETAYRARREDENTPGHRWNDVIMYELHPRGFTASAASGVEHPGTWRGLGEKVAYLKDLGITAVHVMPPFEKPQEGGYWGYSTLSFFIAENTYSFRKEQHEIIDEFKWMVDQFHQADIEVYLDVVYNHTGEGGFWRDRLAYDFNPDNSIPPTLVNVDPKEVVGLYNFRGFDNAAYYSLTDDKQAYFNNTGVGNQMRCNHTPFRKLIVDSLRYWVDEMHVDGFRFDLAPVLGERDLQYYVWEDPKNTVLQDIADDPVLQKYNTRLISEPWAAGGYDLGLSFNGPNNNEFSNGYGTRIGLFPNSTNKPGTGWGEWNGRFRDWWRSFWNHDDFKLNSREVKDGGFFLVGSPDWYRWNGRKPYHAINFVTVHDGFTMYDLFSYNLKQNHCGPLNPICCTEPNSAWCETESGESNNRSRNWNDEPTKRQMMRNMYVALMISQGTPLLWAGDEWMRTQLGNNNAYSTRADNPYNWMDWGSWQASDERHRMHDFVKQVIAFRKSHQYAFAPLEYGAAAPMAWKSAQNTDNVAWDSKQLMMHFYDPSKGPELAVLINGEGGDVTFSLPQGRTWKRVLDTQSYWDLPTTLVQQNKPQRASNNIWLTGAEAVTTSDYTVKPRSVVVLEAAP
;
A
#
# COMPACT_ATOMS: atom_id res chain seq x y z
N MET A 1 0.65 -37.33 -11.58
CA MET A 1 0.19 -36.11 -12.28
C MET A 1 0.57 -36.23 -13.74
N ASP A 2 -0.15 -35.56 -14.64
CA ASP A 2 0.14 -35.56 -16.08
C ASP A 2 1.28 -34.58 -16.40
N ALA A 3 2.24 -35.01 -17.23
CA ALA A 3 3.41 -34.21 -17.61
C ALA A 3 3.01 -32.90 -18.30
N ALA A 4 1.98 -32.93 -19.15
CA ALA A 4 1.51 -31.75 -19.85
C ALA A 4 0.93 -30.69 -18.90
N ALA A 5 0.33 -31.11 -17.79
CA ALA A 5 -0.18 -30.20 -16.77
C ALA A 5 0.95 -29.56 -15.95
N ILE A 6 2.01 -30.32 -15.64
CA ILE A 6 3.22 -29.79 -15.01
C ILE A 6 3.87 -28.73 -15.90
N GLU A 7 4.01 -28.99 -17.21
CA GLU A 7 4.57 -28.02 -18.17
C GLU A 7 3.74 -26.73 -18.29
N ARG A 8 2.43 -26.80 -18.01
CA ARG A 8 1.52 -25.64 -17.94
C ARG A 8 1.54 -24.89 -16.60
N LEU A 9 2.48 -25.19 -15.71
CA LEU A 9 2.65 -24.51 -14.41
C LEU A 9 1.48 -24.76 -13.43
N GLU A 10 0.76 -25.89 -13.56
CA GLU A 10 -0.41 -26.18 -12.71
C GLU A 10 -0.04 -26.68 -11.30
N PHE A 11 1.20 -27.13 -11.08
CA PHE A 11 1.62 -27.81 -9.83
C PHE A 11 2.90 -27.19 -9.21
N LEU A 12 2.97 -25.86 -9.16
CA LEU A 12 4.05 -25.15 -8.45
C LEU A 12 3.83 -25.16 -6.93
N GLY A 13 4.94 -25.17 -6.18
CA GLY A 13 4.95 -25.30 -4.72
C GLY A 13 4.66 -26.70 -4.19
N PRO A 14 4.53 -26.85 -2.86
CA PRO A 14 4.19 -28.11 -2.23
C PRO A 14 2.67 -28.39 -2.36
N THR A 15 2.32 -29.52 -2.94
CA THR A 15 0.93 -30.01 -3.02
C THR A 15 0.82 -31.36 -2.31
N VAL A 16 -0.12 -31.49 -1.38
CA VAL A 16 -0.40 -32.76 -0.71
C VAL A 16 -1.13 -33.68 -1.68
N VAL A 17 -0.55 -34.83 -2.02
CA VAL A 17 -1.10 -35.83 -2.95
C VAL A 17 -0.91 -37.22 -2.36
N ASP A 18 -1.86 -38.14 -2.56
CA ASP A 18 -1.94 -39.47 -1.93
C ASP A 18 -0.61 -40.05 -1.37
N LYS A 19 -0.54 -40.15 -0.03
CA LYS A 19 0.58 -40.68 0.76
C LYS A 19 1.92 -39.92 0.64
N GLY A 20 1.92 -38.69 0.13
CA GLY A 20 3.14 -37.91 -0.03
C GLY A 20 2.91 -36.42 -0.31
N ILE A 21 3.99 -35.76 -0.73
CA ILE A 21 3.99 -34.36 -1.16
C ILE A 21 4.63 -34.28 -2.55
N ASN A 22 3.99 -33.54 -3.44
CA ASN A 22 4.56 -33.13 -4.71
C ASN A 22 5.16 -31.73 -4.59
N PHE A 23 6.36 -31.55 -5.12
CA PHE A 23 7.05 -30.26 -5.17
C PHE A 23 7.25 -29.86 -6.63
N GLY A 24 6.86 -28.65 -7.00
CA GLY A 24 7.12 -28.07 -8.31
C GLY A 24 7.78 -26.70 -8.21
N VAL A 25 8.86 -26.47 -8.95
CA VAL A 25 9.56 -25.18 -9.00
C VAL A 25 9.92 -24.83 -10.44
N TYR A 26 9.86 -23.56 -10.80
CA TYR A 26 10.25 -23.09 -12.14
C TYR A 26 11.73 -22.75 -12.20
N SER A 27 12.41 -23.23 -13.25
CA SER A 27 13.70 -22.72 -13.68
C SER A 27 13.95 -23.13 -15.13
N GLU A 28 14.10 -22.14 -16.02
CA GLU A 28 14.39 -22.36 -17.43
C GLU A 28 15.90 -22.56 -17.68
N ARG A 29 16.75 -22.06 -16.78
CA ARG A 29 18.22 -22.11 -16.91
C ARG A 29 18.93 -23.12 -16.01
N ALA A 30 18.26 -23.68 -14.99
CA ALA A 30 18.90 -24.71 -14.16
C ALA A 30 19.28 -25.94 -15.01
N GLU A 31 20.43 -26.52 -14.68
CA GLU A 31 20.92 -27.79 -15.23
C GLU A 31 20.59 -28.96 -14.28
N ARG A 32 20.39 -28.68 -12.99
CA ARG A 32 19.97 -29.64 -11.96
C ARG A 32 19.33 -28.90 -10.80
N ILE A 33 18.22 -29.43 -10.28
CA ILE A 33 17.65 -29.02 -8.99
C ILE A 33 17.50 -30.25 -8.10
N GLU A 34 17.83 -30.09 -6.82
CA GLU A 34 17.62 -31.11 -5.81
C GLU A 34 16.76 -30.59 -4.67
N LEU A 35 15.81 -31.42 -4.25
CA LEU A 35 14.99 -31.23 -3.06
C LEU A 35 15.74 -31.78 -1.84
N LEU A 36 15.83 -30.97 -0.79
CA LEU A 36 16.47 -31.31 0.48
C LEU A 36 15.40 -31.38 1.58
N LEU A 37 15.35 -32.49 2.31
CA LEU A 37 14.44 -32.72 3.43
C LEU A 37 15.20 -32.75 4.75
N PHE A 38 14.65 -32.11 5.77
CA PHE A 38 15.24 -31.98 7.09
C PHE A 38 14.28 -32.48 8.17
N ASP A 39 14.73 -33.38 9.04
CA ASP A 39 13.99 -33.73 10.26
C ASP A 39 14.28 -32.73 11.40
N ASN A 40 15.49 -32.20 11.41
CA ASN A 40 15.90 -31.09 12.27
C ASN A 40 16.17 -29.87 11.39
N PRO A 41 15.37 -28.79 11.48
CA PRO A 41 15.58 -27.59 10.68
C PRO A 41 16.90 -26.88 10.99
N GLU A 42 17.57 -27.12 12.11
CA GLU A 42 18.87 -26.51 12.40
C GLU A 42 20.07 -27.35 11.91
N ALA A 43 19.81 -28.47 11.22
CA ALA A 43 20.88 -29.33 10.72
C ALA A 43 21.67 -28.67 9.58
N THR A 44 22.99 -28.93 9.56
CA THR A 44 23.91 -28.46 8.50
C THR A 44 23.81 -29.28 7.21
N LEU A 45 23.17 -30.45 7.27
CA LEU A 45 22.95 -31.36 6.15
C LEU A 45 21.51 -31.89 6.17
N PRO A 46 20.94 -32.17 5.00
CA PRO A 46 19.61 -32.76 4.91
C PRO A 46 19.62 -34.22 5.39
N THR A 47 18.50 -34.69 5.95
CA THR A 47 18.28 -36.12 6.19
C THR A 47 18.20 -36.87 4.86
N ARG A 48 17.54 -36.26 3.85
CA ARG A 48 17.36 -36.85 2.52
C ARG A 48 17.47 -35.80 1.44
N GLN A 49 17.99 -36.21 0.28
CA GLN A 49 18.25 -35.37 -0.87
C GLN A 49 17.84 -36.10 -2.14
N PHE A 50 17.06 -35.46 -2.99
CA PHE A 50 16.49 -36.07 -4.18
C PHE A 50 16.66 -35.18 -5.41
N PRO A 51 17.19 -35.68 -6.53
CA PRO A 51 17.14 -34.97 -7.81
C PRO A 51 15.70 -34.86 -8.31
N MET A 52 15.35 -33.68 -8.80
CA MET A 52 14.05 -33.43 -9.43
C MET A 52 14.11 -33.73 -10.92
N GLU A 53 12.96 -34.07 -11.51
CA GLU A 53 12.81 -34.31 -12.94
C GLU A 53 12.32 -33.02 -13.63
N ARG A 54 12.85 -32.72 -14.83
CA ARG A 54 12.49 -31.52 -15.58
C ARG A 54 11.44 -31.82 -16.64
N PHE A 55 10.32 -31.09 -16.59
CA PHE A 55 9.21 -31.08 -17.53
C PHE A 55 9.09 -29.66 -18.13
N GLY A 56 9.53 -29.46 -19.37
CA GLY A 56 9.68 -28.12 -19.94
C GLY A 56 10.62 -27.23 -19.10
N ASN A 57 10.08 -26.16 -18.52
CA ASN A 57 10.82 -25.26 -17.60
C ASN A 57 10.47 -25.48 -16.12
N VAL A 58 9.74 -26.55 -15.79
CA VAL A 58 9.32 -26.88 -14.43
C VAL A 58 10.09 -28.11 -13.95
N TRP A 59 10.60 -28.03 -12.73
CA TRP A 59 11.21 -29.15 -12.02
C TRP A 59 10.20 -29.70 -11.05
N ASN A 60 9.92 -31.00 -11.13
CA ASN A 60 8.88 -31.64 -10.34
C ASN A 60 9.39 -32.94 -9.68
N LEU A 61 8.91 -33.20 -8.46
CA LEU A 61 9.18 -34.43 -7.74
C LEU A 61 8.06 -34.76 -6.76
N HIS A 62 7.57 -36.00 -6.79
CA HIS A 62 6.67 -36.53 -5.78
C HIS A 62 7.41 -37.43 -4.79
N VAL A 63 7.32 -37.12 -3.49
CA VAL A 63 7.97 -37.88 -2.41
C VAL A 63 6.91 -38.50 -1.50
N GLN A 64 6.90 -39.82 -1.42
CA GLN A 64 6.01 -40.57 -0.53
C GLN A 64 6.56 -40.66 0.90
N GLY A 65 5.64 -40.80 1.87
CA GLY A 65 5.97 -41.03 3.28
C GLY A 65 6.31 -39.78 4.08
N ILE A 66 6.13 -38.59 3.49
CA ILE A 66 6.22 -37.29 4.16
C ILE A 66 4.85 -36.59 4.13
N GLY A 67 4.66 -35.59 4.99
CA GLY A 67 3.39 -34.88 5.11
C GLY A 67 3.54 -33.47 5.69
N VAL A 68 2.43 -32.92 6.18
CA VAL A 68 2.39 -31.63 6.87
C VAL A 68 3.39 -31.63 8.04
N GLY A 69 4.16 -30.55 8.17
CA GLY A 69 5.26 -30.37 9.12
C GLY A 69 6.64 -30.71 8.56
N GLN A 70 6.73 -31.28 7.35
CA GLN A 70 8.02 -31.53 6.71
C GLN A 70 8.74 -30.21 6.40
N HIS A 71 9.99 -30.10 6.88
CA HIS A 71 10.89 -29.01 6.55
C HIS A 71 11.68 -29.36 5.29
N TYR A 72 11.79 -28.40 4.39
CA TYR A 72 12.46 -28.60 3.11
C TYR A 72 13.08 -27.31 2.56
N GLY A 73 13.91 -27.47 1.54
CA GLY A 73 14.43 -26.42 0.69
C GLY A 73 15.06 -27.02 -0.56
N PHE A 74 15.66 -26.18 -1.39
CA PHE A 74 16.24 -26.61 -2.65
C PHE A 74 17.68 -26.15 -2.80
N ILE A 75 18.41 -26.81 -3.69
CA ILE A 75 19.66 -26.31 -4.26
C ILE A 75 19.63 -26.48 -5.78
N ALA A 76 20.27 -25.57 -6.49
CA ALA A 76 20.26 -25.53 -7.93
C ALA A 76 21.66 -25.29 -8.51
N TRP A 77 21.92 -25.95 -9.64
CA TRP A 77 23.10 -25.75 -10.48
C TRP A 77 22.66 -25.20 -11.84
N GLY A 78 23.55 -24.48 -12.49
CA GLY A 78 23.33 -23.97 -13.84
C GLY A 78 24.63 -23.52 -14.51
N PRO A 79 24.57 -22.82 -15.65
CA PRO A 79 25.72 -22.65 -16.53
C PRO A 79 26.96 -21.99 -15.89
N ASN A 80 26.77 -21.08 -14.93
CA ASN A 80 27.83 -20.41 -14.17
C ASN A 80 28.47 -21.31 -13.09
N TRP A 81 27.78 -22.36 -12.67
CA TRP A 81 28.24 -23.36 -11.70
C TRP A 81 27.59 -24.73 -12.00
N PRO A 82 28.07 -25.48 -13.00
CA PRO A 82 27.49 -26.77 -13.37
C PRO A 82 27.60 -27.83 -12.28
N TYR A 83 26.74 -28.83 -12.36
CA TYR A 83 26.78 -29.98 -11.46
C TYR A 83 28.04 -30.83 -11.69
N ASP A 84 28.76 -31.10 -10.62
CA ASP A 84 29.87 -32.05 -10.57
C ASP A 84 29.61 -33.08 -9.44
N PRO A 85 29.64 -34.39 -9.70
CA PRO A 85 29.42 -35.42 -8.67
C PRO A 85 30.39 -35.34 -7.47
N ALA A 86 31.59 -34.76 -7.66
CA ALA A 86 32.56 -34.55 -6.59
C ALA A 86 32.21 -33.36 -5.67
N TRP A 87 31.24 -32.53 -6.04
CA TRP A 87 30.78 -31.42 -5.21
C TRP A 87 30.23 -31.90 -3.87
N LYS A 88 30.49 -31.10 -2.83
CA LYS A 88 29.92 -31.20 -1.49
C LYS A 88 29.56 -29.80 -0.99
N PRO A 89 28.56 -29.65 -0.09
CA PRO A 89 28.28 -28.37 0.54
C PRO A 89 29.54 -27.80 1.19
N GLY A 90 29.84 -26.53 0.98
CA GLY A 90 31.08 -25.91 1.46
C GLY A 90 32.19 -25.79 0.41
N THR A 91 32.02 -26.36 -0.80
CA THR A 91 33.09 -26.45 -1.81
C THR A 91 32.82 -25.58 -3.03
N VAL A 92 33.86 -25.34 -3.83
CA VAL A 92 33.81 -24.61 -5.11
C VAL A 92 33.93 -25.51 -6.33
N VAL A 93 33.75 -26.83 -6.18
CA VAL A 93 33.83 -27.78 -7.29
C VAL A 93 32.74 -27.46 -8.31
N GLY A 94 33.11 -27.38 -9.60
CA GLY A 94 32.21 -26.99 -10.68
C GLY A 94 32.02 -25.48 -10.86
N PHE A 95 32.53 -24.63 -9.95
CA PHE A 95 32.37 -23.18 -10.06
C PHE A 95 33.11 -22.61 -11.28
N LYS A 96 32.44 -21.77 -12.07
CA LYS A 96 33.06 -20.97 -13.14
C LYS A 96 33.05 -19.49 -12.82
N SER A 97 31.89 -18.96 -12.41
CA SER A 97 31.70 -17.54 -12.12
C SER A 97 30.50 -17.31 -11.22
N ASP A 98 30.51 -16.22 -10.46
CA ASP A 98 29.36 -15.80 -9.64
C ASP A 98 28.19 -15.31 -10.51
N VAL A 99 28.50 -14.69 -11.65
CA VAL A 99 27.55 -14.37 -12.72
C VAL A 99 28.18 -14.62 -14.09
N ASP A 100 27.46 -15.27 -15.00
CA ASP A 100 27.90 -15.47 -16.39
C ASP A 100 27.39 -14.37 -17.34
N SER A 101 27.64 -14.50 -18.65
CA SER A 101 27.21 -13.52 -19.65
C SER A 101 25.69 -13.46 -19.85
N GLU A 102 24.95 -14.45 -19.35
CA GLU A 102 23.49 -14.51 -19.43
C GLU A 102 22.82 -14.09 -18.13
N GLY A 103 23.59 -13.62 -17.15
CA GLY A 103 23.08 -13.18 -15.85
C GLY A 103 22.75 -14.33 -14.90
N ASN A 104 23.19 -15.56 -15.17
CA ASN A 104 22.96 -16.70 -14.27
C ASN A 104 23.77 -16.55 -12.99
N ARG A 105 23.13 -16.78 -11.83
CA ARG A 105 23.75 -16.64 -10.50
C ARG A 105 23.56 -17.87 -9.63
N PHE A 106 23.57 -19.07 -10.20
CA PHE A 106 23.39 -20.31 -9.45
C PHE A 106 24.51 -20.52 -8.42
N ASN A 107 24.16 -20.98 -7.23
CA ASN A 107 25.11 -21.37 -6.20
C ASN A 107 24.53 -22.50 -5.32
N PRO A 108 25.00 -23.76 -5.48
CA PRO A 108 24.47 -24.91 -4.77
C PRO A 108 24.84 -24.95 -3.28
N ASN A 109 25.73 -24.07 -2.81
CA ASN A 109 26.01 -23.93 -1.37
C ASN A 109 24.89 -23.14 -0.65
N LYS A 110 23.95 -22.55 -1.38
CA LYS A 110 22.89 -21.71 -0.81
C LYS A 110 21.57 -22.48 -0.83
N LEU A 111 20.98 -22.67 0.35
CA LEU A 111 19.64 -23.25 0.48
C LEU A 111 18.60 -22.24 -0.02
N LEU A 112 17.74 -22.69 -0.92
CA LEU A 112 16.66 -21.89 -1.51
C LEU A 112 15.32 -22.24 -0.88
N TRP A 113 14.54 -21.21 -0.56
CA TRP A 113 13.15 -21.31 -0.14
C TRP A 113 12.23 -21.51 -1.32
N ASP A 114 11.15 -22.25 -1.12
CA ASP A 114 10.12 -22.39 -2.14
C ASP A 114 9.43 -21.04 -2.42
N PRO A 115 9.46 -20.52 -3.67
CA PRO A 115 8.73 -19.31 -4.04
C PRO A 115 7.20 -19.40 -3.79
N TYR A 116 6.66 -20.61 -3.73
CA TYR A 116 5.24 -20.93 -3.46
C TYR A 116 5.03 -21.51 -2.05
N GLY A 117 6.05 -21.49 -1.20
CA GLY A 117 5.97 -21.94 0.18
C GLY A 117 5.04 -21.05 1.00
N LYS A 118 4.13 -21.67 1.78
CA LYS A 118 3.13 -20.97 2.61
C LYS A 118 3.58 -20.70 4.05
N ALA A 119 4.75 -21.19 4.45
CA ALA A 119 5.37 -20.88 5.74
C ALA A 119 6.87 -21.19 5.73
N ILE A 120 7.59 -20.56 6.67
CA ILE A 120 9.01 -20.83 6.95
C ILE A 120 9.22 -21.09 8.44
N HIS A 121 10.19 -21.93 8.82
CA HIS A 121 10.41 -22.35 10.21
C HIS A 121 10.58 -21.21 11.22
N ARG A 122 11.34 -20.18 10.83
CA ARG A 122 11.63 -18.98 11.61
C ARG A 122 12.08 -17.85 10.70
N ASP A 123 12.27 -16.66 11.27
CA ASP A 123 13.03 -15.59 10.62
C ASP A 123 14.42 -16.10 10.20
N HIS A 124 14.87 -15.68 9.02
CA HIS A 124 16.20 -16.02 8.53
C HIS A 124 17.28 -15.52 9.51
N ASP A 125 18.28 -16.36 9.84
CA ASP A 125 19.42 -15.91 10.66
C ASP A 125 20.40 -15.14 9.78
N TRP A 126 20.16 -13.82 9.68
CA TRP A 126 20.98 -12.90 8.88
C TRP A 126 22.44 -12.82 9.35
N SER A 127 22.75 -13.27 10.57
CA SER A 127 24.11 -13.24 11.11
C SER A 127 24.98 -14.44 10.73
N LYS A 128 24.38 -15.51 10.17
CA LYS A 128 25.06 -16.80 9.96
C LYS A 128 25.08 -17.33 8.53
N GLY A 129 24.73 -16.54 7.52
CA GLY A 129 24.90 -16.97 6.12
C GLY A 129 23.91 -16.42 5.10
N SER A 130 23.52 -15.16 5.19
CA SER A 130 22.74 -14.47 4.14
C SER A 130 23.62 -13.92 3.01
N LEU A 131 24.95 -14.01 3.14
CA LEU A 131 25.93 -13.52 2.16
C LEU A 131 25.97 -14.43 0.92
N ALA A 132 25.63 -13.90 -0.25
CA ALA A 132 25.74 -14.63 -1.51
C ALA A 132 26.67 -13.99 -2.53
N THR A 133 27.37 -14.88 -3.23
CA THR A 133 28.46 -14.66 -4.18
C THR A 133 29.71 -13.98 -3.60
N GLY A 134 30.80 -13.94 -4.37
CA GLY A 134 32.05 -13.33 -3.94
C GLY A 134 32.79 -14.15 -2.86
N PRO A 135 33.40 -13.50 -1.85
CA PRO A 135 34.20 -14.20 -0.82
C PRO A 135 33.44 -15.29 -0.07
N ALA A 136 32.13 -15.11 0.15
CA ALA A 136 31.27 -16.04 0.87
C ALA A 136 30.65 -17.14 -0.02
N ARG A 137 31.06 -17.25 -1.30
CA ARG A 137 30.40 -18.16 -2.27
C ARG A 137 30.40 -19.63 -1.85
N ALA A 138 31.43 -20.06 -1.14
CA ALA A 138 31.59 -21.44 -0.70
C ALA A 138 30.85 -21.74 0.61
N GLU A 139 30.41 -20.71 1.36
CA GLU A 139 29.73 -20.91 2.64
C GLU A 139 28.39 -21.61 2.44
N SER A 140 28.21 -22.75 3.10
CA SER A 140 26.93 -23.46 3.11
C SER A 140 25.95 -22.77 4.03
N THR A 141 24.78 -22.42 3.50
CA THR A 141 23.74 -21.74 4.29
C THR A 141 22.73 -22.70 4.90
N PHE A 142 22.92 -24.01 4.77
CA PHE A 142 21.88 -25.00 5.08
C PHE A 142 21.41 -24.93 6.53
N ALA A 143 22.30 -24.71 7.50
CA ALA A 143 21.91 -24.54 8.89
C ALA A 143 21.32 -23.14 9.18
N ALA A 144 21.86 -22.10 8.55
CA ALA A 144 21.51 -20.70 8.82
C ALA A 144 20.20 -20.26 8.17
N ALA A 145 19.97 -20.66 6.92
CA ALA A 145 18.79 -20.31 6.16
C ALA A 145 17.53 -20.82 6.86
N SER A 146 16.43 -20.08 6.78
CA SER A 146 15.14 -20.65 7.15
C SER A 146 14.77 -21.80 6.20
N LYS A 147 13.80 -22.61 6.57
CA LYS A 147 13.35 -23.76 5.77
C LYS A 147 11.88 -23.56 5.47
N SER A 148 11.49 -23.83 4.24
CA SER A 148 10.08 -23.91 3.90
C SER A 148 9.46 -25.08 4.64
N ILE A 149 8.19 -24.93 5.05
CA ILE A 149 7.45 -25.99 5.73
C ILE A 149 6.18 -26.29 4.94
N VAL A 150 5.90 -27.59 4.79
CA VAL A 150 4.61 -28.04 4.30
C VAL A 150 3.57 -27.79 5.39
N VAL A 151 2.69 -26.82 5.20
CA VAL A 151 1.65 -26.44 6.16
C VAL A 151 0.26 -26.59 5.55
N GLN A 152 -0.73 -26.79 6.41
CA GLN A 152 -2.14 -26.72 6.08
C GLN A 152 -2.88 -26.02 7.22
N SER A 153 -3.69 -25.03 6.88
CA SER A 153 -4.55 -24.32 7.83
C SER A 153 -5.55 -25.29 8.46
N ARG A 154 -5.81 -25.13 9.76
CA ARG A 154 -6.85 -25.86 10.50
C ARG A 154 -8.05 -24.98 10.83
N TYR A 155 -7.98 -23.71 10.46
CA TYR A 155 -9.06 -22.75 10.68
C TYR A 155 -10.33 -23.14 9.93
N THR A 156 -11.46 -23.08 10.63
CA THR A 156 -12.79 -23.23 10.04
C THR A 156 -13.46 -21.87 10.07
N TRP A 157 -13.77 -21.33 8.89
CA TRP A 157 -14.48 -20.06 8.75
C TRP A 157 -15.84 -20.09 9.44
N SER A 158 -16.23 -18.99 10.05
CA SER A 158 -17.54 -18.86 10.70
C SER A 158 -18.71 -18.95 9.69
N GLU A 159 -19.91 -19.24 10.19
CA GLU A 159 -21.12 -19.18 9.37
C GLU A 159 -21.38 -17.75 8.85
N ASN A 160 -21.07 -16.74 9.66
CA ASN A 160 -21.14 -15.34 9.29
C ASN A 160 -20.21 -15.02 8.12
N GLU A 161 -19.00 -15.56 8.13
CA GLU A 161 -18.06 -15.38 7.04
C GLU A 161 -18.56 -15.98 5.73
N THR A 162 -19.10 -17.19 5.80
CA THR A 162 -19.69 -17.85 4.62
C THR A 162 -20.83 -17.01 4.05
N ALA A 163 -21.69 -16.45 4.91
CA ALA A 163 -22.76 -15.54 4.49
C ALA A 163 -22.21 -14.22 3.92
N TYR A 164 -21.18 -13.64 4.53
CA TYR A 164 -20.52 -12.43 4.04
C TYR A 164 -19.98 -12.63 2.63
N ARG A 165 -19.21 -13.69 2.37
CA ARG A 165 -18.68 -13.98 1.03
C ARG A 165 -19.76 -14.20 -0.02
N ALA A 166 -20.84 -14.89 0.34
CA ALA A 166 -21.97 -15.08 -0.56
C ALA A 166 -22.63 -13.74 -0.94
N ARG A 167 -22.74 -12.79 0.00
CA ARG A 167 -23.23 -11.43 -0.29
C ARG A 167 -22.26 -10.67 -1.19
N ARG A 168 -20.95 -10.80 -0.97
CA ARG A 168 -19.92 -10.08 -1.73
C ARG A 168 -19.89 -10.42 -3.22
N GLU A 169 -20.51 -11.51 -3.67
CA GLU A 169 -20.70 -11.76 -5.10
C GLU A 169 -21.63 -10.72 -5.76
N ASP A 170 -22.57 -10.13 -5.01
CA ASP A 170 -23.41 -9.02 -5.48
C ASP A 170 -22.70 -7.67 -5.31
N GLU A 171 -22.41 -7.01 -6.43
CA GLU A 171 -21.79 -5.68 -6.48
C GLU A 171 -22.68 -4.56 -5.91
N ASN A 172 -23.98 -4.83 -5.72
CA ASN A 172 -24.95 -3.88 -5.19
C ASN A 172 -25.14 -4.00 -3.66
N THR A 173 -24.36 -4.85 -2.98
CA THR A 173 -24.42 -5.04 -1.54
C THR A 173 -24.24 -3.70 -0.80
N PRO A 174 -25.24 -3.23 -0.01
CA PRO A 174 -25.14 -1.97 0.70
C PRO A 174 -23.93 -1.93 1.64
N GLY A 175 -23.21 -0.81 1.66
CA GLY A 175 -21.95 -0.66 2.41
C GLY A 175 -20.71 -1.16 1.65
N HIS A 176 -20.93 -1.94 0.59
CA HIS A 176 -19.91 -2.57 -0.25
C HIS A 176 -20.11 -2.30 -1.74
N ARG A 177 -21.00 -1.36 -2.12
CA ARG A 177 -21.02 -0.84 -3.49
C ARG A 177 -19.73 -0.07 -3.73
N TRP A 178 -19.29 0.00 -4.98
CA TRP A 178 -18.04 0.69 -5.32
C TRP A 178 -17.95 2.13 -4.82
N ASN A 179 -19.08 2.86 -4.77
CA ASN A 179 -19.18 4.22 -4.28
C ASN A 179 -19.44 4.33 -2.75
N ASP A 180 -19.71 3.22 -2.06
CA ASP A 180 -19.90 3.19 -0.60
C ASP A 180 -18.57 3.18 0.16
N VAL A 181 -17.48 2.81 -0.52
CA VAL A 181 -16.19 2.52 0.10
C VAL A 181 -15.58 3.76 0.75
N ILE A 182 -15.17 3.61 2.01
CA ILE A 182 -14.33 4.56 2.76
C ILE A 182 -13.19 3.75 3.37
N MET A 183 -11.98 4.01 2.87
CA MET A 183 -10.79 3.24 3.20
C MET A 183 -10.05 3.81 4.40
N TYR A 184 -9.37 2.93 5.14
CA TYR A 184 -8.57 3.28 6.30
C TYR A 184 -7.24 2.52 6.29
N GLU A 185 -6.15 3.19 5.94
CA GLU A 185 -4.81 2.60 5.91
C GLU A 185 -4.23 2.51 7.33
N LEU A 186 -3.67 1.34 7.69
CA LEU A 186 -3.02 1.13 8.98
C LEU A 186 -1.84 0.17 8.91
N HIS A 187 -0.96 0.29 9.89
CA HIS A 187 0.14 -0.65 10.11
C HIS A 187 -0.31 -1.79 11.05
N PRO A 188 -0.16 -3.09 10.69
CA PRO A 188 -0.62 -4.23 11.50
C PRO A 188 -0.17 -4.18 12.96
N ARG A 189 1.14 -4.01 13.18
CA ARG A 189 1.75 -3.88 14.51
C ARG A 189 1.41 -2.55 15.21
N GLY A 190 1.76 -1.43 14.58
CA GLY A 190 1.61 -0.09 15.17
C GLY A 190 0.24 0.26 15.68
N PHE A 191 -0.81 -0.27 15.04
CA PHE A 191 -2.19 0.03 15.41
C PHE A 191 -2.53 -0.41 16.83
N THR A 192 -1.95 -1.51 17.32
CA THR A 192 -2.30 -2.10 18.62
C THR A 192 -1.10 -2.38 19.53
N ALA A 193 0.14 -2.13 19.10
CA ALA A 193 1.36 -2.41 19.88
C ALA A 193 1.43 -1.70 21.25
N SER A 194 0.80 -0.53 21.38
CA SER A 194 0.69 0.16 22.67
C SER A 194 -0.19 -0.65 23.64
N ALA A 195 0.26 -0.82 24.88
CA ALA A 195 -0.52 -1.47 25.93
C ALA A 195 -1.85 -0.74 26.24
N ALA A 196 -1.94 0.55 25.90
CA ALA A 196 -3.17 1.34 26.03
C ALA A 196 -4.17 1.11 24.88
N SER A 197 -3.86 0.24 23.91
CA SER A 197 -4.79 -0.12 22.84
C SER A 197 -6.01 -0.87 23.35
N GLY A 198 -5.95 -1.48 24.54
CA GLY A 198 -7.06 -2.21 25.15
C GLY A 198 -7.35 -3.57 24.52
N VAL A 199 -6.42 -4.10 23.71
CA VAL A 199 -6.49 -5.46 23.15
C VAL A 199 -5.68 -6.43 24.01
N GLU A 200 -5.96 -7.73 23.92
CA GLU A 200 -5.24 -8.77 24.66
C GLU A 200 -3.92 -9.14 23.98
N HIS A 201 -3.85 -9.03 22.65
CA HIS A 201 -2.70 -9.45 21.84
C HIS A 201 -2.05 -8.28 21.07
N PRO A 202 -1.43 -7.31 21.77
CA PRO A 202 -0.97 -6.07 21.17
C PRO A 202 0.09 -6.29 20.07
N GLY A 203 -0.07 -5.58 18.95
CA GLY A 203 0.90 -5.56 17.85
C GLY A 203 0.91 -6.80 16.98
N THR A 204 -0.21 -7.53 16.92
CA THR A 204 -0.36 -8.79 16.18
C THR A 204 -1.62 -8.82 15.31
N TRP A 205 -1.73 -9.80 14.40
CA TRP A 205 -2.93 -10.10 13.63
C TRP A 205 -4.14 -10.30 14.55
N ARG A 206 -3.96 -11.03 15.65
CA ARG A 206 -4.98 -11.20 16.69
C ARG A 206 -5.41 -9.86 17.31
N GLY A 207 -4.47 -9.04 17.72
CA GLY A 207 -4.77 -7.72 18.30
C GLY A 207 -5.50 -6.79 17.33
N LEU A 208 -5.15 -6.85 16.05
CA LEU A 208 -5.84 -6.09 15.01
C LEU A 208 -7.31 -6.52 14.88
N GLY A 209 -7.59 -7.82 14.87
CA GLY A 209 -8.96 -8.36 14.86
C GLY A 209 -9.76 -7.99 16.13
N GLU A 210 -9.12 -7.90 17.29
CA GLU A 210 -9.75 -7.45 18.56
C GLU A 210 -10.18 -5.97 18.52
N LYS A 211 -9.57 -5.16 17.64
CA LYS A 211 -9.83 -3.72 17.54
C LYS A 211 -10.92 -3.36 16.52
N VAL A 212 -11.52 -4.34 15.84
CA VAL A 212 -12.50 -4.12 14.75
C VAL A 212 -13.71 -3.28 15.18
N ALA A 213 -14.20 -3.43 16.41
CA ALA A 213 -15.34 -2.65 16.92
C ALA A 213 -15.08 -1.13 16.89
N TYR A 214 -13.84 -0.69 17.13
CA TYR A 214 -13.45 0.71 17.01
C TYR A 214 -13.58 1.21 15.56
N LEU A 215 -13.10 0.43 14.59
CA LEU A 215 -13.16 0.79 13.18
C LEU A 215 -14.61 0.84 12.67
N LYS A 216 -15.45 -0.10 13.13
CA LYS A 216 -16.88 -0.07 12.83
C LYS A 216 -17.57 1.17 13.40
N ASP A 217 -17.22 1.56 14.63
CA ASP A 217 -17.73 2.77 15.27
C ASP A 217 -17.28 4.06 14.57
N LEU A 218 -16.03 4.13 14.11
CA LEU A 218 -15.52 5.24 13.30
C LEU A 218 -16.30 5.38 11.98
N GLY A 219 -16.83 4.26 11.46
CA GLY A 219 -17.72 4.25 10.31
C GLY A 219 -17.01 4.02 8.98
N ILE A 220 -15.76 3.53 8.98
CA ILE A 220 -15.09 3.09 7.74
C ILE A 220 -15.75 1.84 7.19
N THR A 221 -15.46 1.47 5.93
CA THR A 221 -16.02 0.25 5.31
C THR A 221 -14.93 -0.70 4.81
N ALA A 222 -13.68 -0.24 4.74
CA ALA A 222 -12.55 -1.07 4.35
C ALA A 222 -11.29 -0.70 5.14
N VAL A 223 -10.55 -1.70 5.59
CA VAL A 223 -9.20 -1.55 6.13
C VAL A 223 -8.18 -1.81 5.04
N HIS A 224 -7.19 -0.94 4.91
CA HIS A 224 -6.04 -1.11 4.03
C HIS A 224 -4.82 -1.40 4.91
N VAL A 225 -4.37 -2.65 4.88
CA VAL A 225 -3.30 -3.15 5.74
C VAL A 225 -1.97 -3.01 5.01
N MET A 226 -1.03 -2.25 5.58
CA MET A 226 0.35 -2.14 5.11
C MET A 226 1.01 -3.52 4.95
N PRO A 227 2.11 -3.65 4.18
CA PRO A 227 2.61 -4.93 3.66
C PRO A 227 2.52 -6.11 4.63
N PRO A 228 1.74 -7.14 4.30
CA PRO A 228 1.49 -8.27 5.19
C PRO A 228 2.45 -9.42 4.95
N PHE A 229 3.38 -9.30 4.00
CA PHE A 229 4.23 -10.38 3.53
C PHE A 229 5.50 -10.52 4.36
N GLU A 230 5.98 -11.76 4.47
CA GLU A 230 7.25 -12.05 5.13
C GLU A 230 8.40 -11.20 4.57
N LYS A 231 9.13 -10.53 5.46
CA LYS A 231 10.22 -9.60 5.12
C LYS A 231 11.51 -9.89 5.90
N PRO A 232 12.67 -9.34 5.50
CA PRO A 232 13.87 -9.40 6.32
C PRO A 232 13.68 -8.72 7.67
N GLN A 233 14.49 -9.11 8.66
CA GLN A 233 14.52 -8.40 9.94
C GLN A 233 14.87 -6.91 9.78
N GLU A 234 15.75 -6.60 8.82
CA GLU A 234 16.10 -5.23 8.42
C GLU A 234 15.13 -4.62 7.38
N GLY A 235 14.07 -5.33 6.99
CA GLY A 235 13.09 -4.95 5.97
C GLY A 235 12.14 -3.81 6.37
N GLY A 236 12.48 -3.07 7.43
CA GLY A 236 11.71 -1.93 7.91
C GLY A 236 10.58 -2.28 8.87
N TYR A 237 10.07 -1.24 9.53
CA TYR A 237 8.79 -1.25 10.20
C TYR A 237 7.67 -1.44 9.17
N TRP A 238 7.61 -0.59 8.13
CA TRP A 238 6.56 -0.62 7.10
C TRP A 238 6.45 -1.94 6.34
N GLY A 239 7.58 -2.57 6.00
CA GLY A 239 7.61 -3.90 5.41
C GLY A 239 7.59 -4.00 3.89
N TYR A 240 7.85 -2.92 3.15
CA TYR A 240 8.05 -2.91 1.70
C TYR A 240 9.37 -3.56 1.28
N SER A 241 9.57 -4.84 1.63
CA SER A 241 10.76 -5.63 1.32
C SER A 241 10.42 -7.12 1.34
N THR A 242 9.59 -7.56 0.39
CA THR A 242 8.96 -8.90 0.43
C THR A 242 9.92 -10.04 0.09
N LEU A 243 9.92 -11.11 0.88
CA LEU A 243 10.68 -12.35 0.66
C LEU A 243 9.85 -13.49 0.08
N SER A 244 8.57 -13.55 0.46
CA SER A 244 7.60 -14.53 -0.05
C SER A 244 6.23 -13.89 -0.19
N PHE A 245 5.58 -14.16 -1.30
CA PHE A 245 4.27 -13.59 -1.62
C PHE A 245 3.09 -14.37 -1.03
N PHE A 246 3.35 -15.54 -0.41
CA PHE A 246 2.31 -16.43 0.14
C PHE A 246 2.32 -16.51 1.67
N ILE A 247 3.32 -15.92 2.33
CA ILE A 247 3.54 -16.03 3.78
C ILE A 247 3.13 -14.73 4.44
N ALA A 248 2.20 -14.82 5.39
CA ALA A 248 1.88 -13.70 6.28
C ALA A 248 3.06 -13.44 7.23
N GLU A 249 3.43 -12.18 7.41
CA GLU A 249 4.59 -11.73 8.18
C GLU A 249 4.59 -12.31 9.60
N ASN A 250 5.64 -13.06 9.91
CA ASN A 250 5.76 -13.83 11.14
C ASN A 250 5.80 -12.94 12.39
N THR A 251 6.42 -11.77 12.31
CA THR A 251 6.57 -10.87 13.46
C THR A 251 5.25 -10.21 13.89
N TYR A 252 4.22 -10.26 13.04
CA TYR A 252 2.87 -9.84 13.36
C TYR A 252 2.01 -10.97 13.94
N SER A 253 2.53 -12.17 14.14
CA SER A 253 1.78 -13.25 14.77
C SER A 253 2.03 -13.34 16.28
N PHE A 254 0.96 -13.44 17.07
CA PHE A 254 1.06 -13.82 18.47
C PHE A 254 1.51 -15.28 18.60
N ARG A 255 0.92 -16.16 17.78
CA ARG A 255 1.27 -17.58 17.69
C ARG A 255 2.65 -17.77 17.08
N LYS A 256 3.31 -18.88 17.44
CA LYS A 256 4.68 -19.21 17.02
C LYS A 256 4.78 -20.50 16.21
N GLU A 257 3.74 -21.33 16.21
CA GLU A 257 3.70 -22.46 15.30
C GLU A 257 3.20 -22.01 13.92
N GLN A 258 3.86 -22.50 12.87
CA GLN A 258 3.73 -21.93 11.53
C GLN A 258 2.34 -22.07 10.90
N HIS A 259 1.63 -23.16 11.20
CA HIS A 259 0.24 -23.31 10.76
C HIS A 259 -0.72 -22.40 11.53
N GLU A 260 -0.40 -22.06 12.78
CA GLU A 260 -1.22 -21.17 13.61
C GLU A 260 -1.14 -19.71 13.12
N ILE A 261 -0.05 -19.31 12.45
CA ILE A 261 0.08 -17.96 11.86
C ILE A 261 -0.99 -17.75 10.77
N ILE A 262 -1.15 -18.74 9.88
CA ILE A 262 -2.19 -18.72 8.85
C ILE A 262 -3.57 -18.68 9.50
N ASP A 263 -3.80 -19.50 10.53
CA ASP A 263 -5.07 -19.54 11.24
C ASP A 263 -5.36 -18.23 11.99
N GLU A 264 -4.34 -17.56 12.54
CA GLU A 264 -4.47 -16.26 13.21
C GLU A 264 -4.83 -15.15 12.20
N PHE A 265 -4.21 -15.14 11.02
CA PHE A 265 -4.57 -14.21 9.95
C PHE A 265 -6.01 -14.44 9.47
N LYS A 266 -6.40 -15.69 9.22
CA LYS A 266 -7.79 -16.02 8.83
C LYS A 266 -8.78 -15.59 9.90
N TRP A 267 -8.45 -15.81 11.17
CA TRP A 267 -9.29 -15.34 12.28
C TRP A 267 -9.46 -13.82 12.27
N MET A 268 -8.39 -13.06 12.03
CA MET A 268 -8.45 -11.60 11.91
C MET A 268 -9.41 -11.18 10.80
N VAL A 269 -9.29 -11.77 9.60
CA VAL A 269 -10.18 -11.50 8.47
C VAL A 269 -11.64 -11.81 8.82
N ASP A 270 -11.89 -12.96 9.44
CA ASP A 270 -13.25 -13.33 9.91
C ASP A 270 -13.82 -12.27 10.88
N GLN A 271 -13.01 -11.69 11.78
CA GLN A 271 -13.49 -10.62 12.67
C GLN A 271 -13.89 -9.35 11.90
N PHE A 272 -13.11 -8.95 10.89
CA PHE A 272 -13.46 -7.80 10.05
C PHE A 272 -14.76 -8.03 9.28
N HIS A 273 -14.93 -9.21 8.69
CA HIS A 273 -16.12 -9.54 7.91
C HIS A 273 -17.36 -9.70 8.78
N GLN A 274 -17.24 -10.21 10.01
CA GLN A 274 -18.31 -10.19 11.00
C GLN A 274 -18.77 -8.76 11.34
N ALA A 275 -17.87 -7.79 11.26
CA ALA A 275 -18.19 -6.37 11.40
C ALA A 275 -18.55 -5.69 10.07
N ASP A 276 -18.63 -6.42 8.96
CA ASP A 276 -19.00 -5.90 7.64
C ASP A 276 -18.01 -4.78 7.21
N ILE A 277 -16.72 -5.10 7.26
CA ILE A 277 -15.58 -4.27 6.85
C ILE A 277 -14.69 -5.10 5.92
N GLU A 278 -14.39 -4.56 4.74
CA GLU A 278 -13.51 -5.22 3.77
C GLU A 278 -12.04 -5.20 4.22
N VAL A 279 -11.27 -6.25 3.91
CA VAL A 279 -9.82 -6.32 4.20
C VAL A 279 -9.01 -6.22 2.92
N TYR A 280 -8.21 -5.16 2.79
CA TYR A 280 -7.27 -4.97 1.68
C TYR A 280 -5.83 -5.10 2.14
N LEU A 281 -4.98 -5.63 1.26
CA LEU A 281 -3.55 -5.80 1.51
C LEU A 281 -2.74 -4.88 0.59
N ASP A 282 -1.74 -4.20 1.16
CA ASP A 282 -0.69 -3.54 0.39
C ASP A 282 0.30 -4.60 -0.11
N VAL A 283 0.48 -4.70 -1.43
CA VAL A 283 1.24 -5.78 -2.08
C VAL A 283 2.38 -5.23 -2.92
N VAL A 284 3.55 -5.86 -2.80
CA VAL A 284 4.82 -5.35 -3.31
C VAL A 284 5.43 -6.31 -4.34
N TYR A 285 4.79 -6.42 -5.51
CA TYR A 285 5.28 -7.33 -6.57
C TYR A 285 6.38 -6.71 -7.44
N ASN A 286 6.66 -5.41 -7.30
CA ASN A 286 7.57 -4.70 -8.18
C ASN A 286 9.07 -5.01 -7.90
N HIS A 287 9.40 -5.43 -6.67
CA HIS A 287 10.75 -5.80 -6.22
C HIS A 287 10.71 -6.92 -5.16
N THR A 288 11.87 -7.36 -4.67
CA THR A 288 11.99 -8.30 -3.54
C THR A 288 13.03 -7.86 -2.50
N GLY A 289 12.94 -8.43 -1.30
CA GLY A 289 13.93 -8.29 -0.23
C GLY A 289 15.29 -8.93 -0.53
N GLU A 290 15.48 -9.64 -1.66
CA GLU A 290 16.82 -10.09 -2.11
C GLU A 290 17.74 -8.92 -2.49
N GLY A 291 17.18 -7.72 -2.68
CA GLY A 291 17.91 -6.49 -2.98
C GLY A 291 18.68 -6.52 -4.30
N GLY A 292 19.42 -5.46 -4.59
CA GLY A 292 20.35 -5.40 -5.71
C GLY A 292 21.74 -5.91 -5.35
N PHE A 293 22.76 -5.16 -5.76
CA PHE A 293 24.10 -5.36 -5.24
C PHE A 293 24.27 -4.75 -3.85
N TRP A 294 25.01 -5.44 -2.99
CA TRP A 294 25.37 -4.88 -1.68
C TRP A 294 26.21 -3.61 -1.80
N ARG A 295 26.92 -3.38 -2.92
CA ARG A 295 27.66 -2.12 -3.12
C ARG A 295 26.72 -0.93 -3.29
N ASP A 296 25.54 -1.08 -3.90
CA ASP A 296 24.59 0.04 -4.01
C ASP A 296 24.07 0.47 -2.64
N ARG A 297 24.11 -0.44 -1.66
CA ARG A 297 23.91 -0.14 -0.23
C ARG A 297 25.13 0.53 0.42
N LEU A 298 26.36 0.23 0.00
CA LEU A 298 27.62 0.74 0.59
C LEU A 298 28.22 1.98 -0.10
N ALA A 299 27.88 2.27 -1.36
CA ALA A 299 28.40 3.42 -2.11
C ALA A 299 27.87 4.75 -1.55
N TYR A 300 26.65 4.72 -1.00
CA TYR A 300 26.09 5.81 -0.20
C TYR A 300 26.83 5.99 1.15
N ASP A 301 27.31 4.90 1.76
CA ASP A 301 27.93 4.91 3.10
C ASP A 301 29.32 5.55 3.16
N PHE A 302 30.11 5.42 2.09
CA PHE A 302 31.53 5.78 2.12
C PHE A 302 31.94 6.88 1.14
N ASN A 303 31.03 7.36 0.29
CA ASN A 303 31.34 8.39 -0.70
C ASN A 303 30.17 9.37 -0.96
N PRO A 304 29.59 9.99 0.10
CA PRO A 304 28.38 10.80 -0.02
C PRO A 304 28.55 12.05 -0.90
N ASP A 305 29.79 12.45 -1.21
CA ASP A 305 30.13 13.63 -2.00
C ASP A 305 30.80 13.30 -3.35
N ASN A 306 30.84 12.01 -3.74
CA ASN A 306 31.56 11.52 -4.93
C ASN A 306 33.06 11.88 -4.97
N SER A 307 33.68 12.21 -3.83
CA SER A 307 35.10 12.60 -3.75
C SER A 307 36.07 11.43 -3.90
N ILE A 308 35.63 10.20 -3.62
CA ILE A 308 36.40 8.98 -3.84
C ILE A 308 36.14 8.48 -5.27
N PRO A 309 37.19 8.30 -6.10
CA PRO A 309 37.04 7.68 -7.42
C PRO A 309 36.35 6.31 -7.30
N PRO A 310 35.34 5.98 -8.12
CA PRO A 310 34.60 4.70 -8.03
C PRO A 310 35.50 3.46 -8.04
N THR A 311 36.71 3.59 -8.60
CA THR A 311 37.75 2.56 -8.66
C THR A 311 38.45 2.27 -7.34
N LEU A 312 38.26 3.08 -6.28
CA LEU A 312 38.91 2.94 -4.97
C LEU A 312 37.98 2.45 -3.85
N VAL A 313 36.65 2.50 -4.03
CA VAL A 313 35.65 1.77 -3.21
C VAL A 313 35.47 0.33 -3.72
N ASN A 314 36.42 -0.12 -4.53
CA ASN A 314 36.21 -1.20 -5.48
C ASN A 314 36.63 -2.56 -4.90
N VAL A 315 35.65 -3.30 -4.38
CA VAL A 315 35.65 -4.78 -4.41
C VAL A 315 35.08 -5.22 -5.77
N ASP A 316 35.85 -5.10 -6.85
CA ASP A 316 35.40 -5.32 -8.25
C ASP A 316 35.17 -6.81 -8.61
N PRO A 317 34.39 -7.24 -9.65
CA PRO A 317 33.34 -6.56 -10.47
C PRO A 317 31.95 -7.26 -10.59
N LYS A 318 31.69 -8.38 -9.88
CA LYS A 318 30.49 -9.27 -10.06
C LYS A 318 29.60 -9.49 -8.82
N GLU A 319 29.97 -8.78 -7.76
CA GLU A 319 29.15 -8.10 -6.76
C GLU A 319 28.19 -8.98 -5.93
N VAL A 320 28.50 -9.06 -4.63
CA VAL A 320 27.78 -9.82 -3.59
C VAL A 320 26.31 -9.44 -3.61
N VAL A 321 25.44 -10.44 -3.66
CA VAL A 321 23.98 -10.33 -3.68
C VAL A 321 23.39 -11.12 -2.52
N GLY A 322 22.11 -10.91 -2.20
CA GLY A 322 21.34 -11.91 -1.46
C GLY A 322 20.95 -13.06 -2.40
N LEU A 323 21.05 -14.31 -1.95
CA LEU A 323 20.61 -15.48 -2.73
C LEU A 323 20.04 -16.52 -1.78
N TYR A 324 18.72 -16.59 -1.74
CA TYR A 324 17.98 -17.52 -0.89
C TYR A 324 16.60 -17.88 -1.45
N ASN A 325 16.17 -17.27 -2.56
CA ASN A 325 14.91 -17.60 -3.24
C ASN A 325 15.09 -17.46 -4.77
N PHE A 326 14.41 -16.50 -5.40
CA PHE A 326 14.30 -16.33 -6.85
C PHE A 326 15.64 -16.32 -7.59
N ARG A 327 16.64 -15.63 -7.03
CA ARG A 327 17.97 -15.48 -7.65
C ARG A 327 18.69 -16.81 -7.85
N GLY A 328 18.52 -17.71 -6.89
CA GLY A 328 19.14 -19.03 -6.92
C GLY A 328 18.42 -20.03 -7.82
N PHE A 329 17.13 -19.84 -8.07
CA PHE A 329 16.38 -20.65 -9.02
C PHE A 329 16.60 -20.23 -10.45
N ASP A 330 16.48 -18.93 -10.75
CA ASP A 330 16.66 -18.41 -12.11
C ASP A 330 16.74 -16.88 -12.12
N ASN A 331 17.90 -16.31 -11.75
CA ASN A 331 18.08 -14.85 -11.65
C ASN A 331 17.56 -14.08 -12.88
N ALA A 332 17.93 -14.52 -14.07
CA ALA A 332 17.57 -13.85 -15.31
C ALA A 332 16.09 -14.00 -15.66
N ALA A 333 15.38 -15.02 -15.16
CA ALA A 333 13.94 -15.15 -15.37
C ALA A 333 13.12 -14.23 -14.42
N TYR A 334 13.57 -14.03 -13.18
CA TYR A 334 12.81 -13.27 -12.19
C TYR A 334 13.16 -11.79 -12.13
N TYR A 335 14.42 -11.41 -12.36
CA TYR A 335 14.87 -10.03 -12.21
C TYR A 335 15.17 -9.33 -13.52
N SER A 336 14.83 -8.04 -13.57
CA SER A 336 15.23 -7.14 -14.65
C SER A 336 16.72 -6.85 -14.55
N LEU A 337 17.47 -7.19 -15.59
CA LEU A 337 18.92 -7.01 -15.63
C LEU A 337 19.30 -5.87 -16.59
N THR A 338 20.49 -5.32 -16.42
CA THR A 338 21.10 -4.39 -17.39
C THR A 338 21.35 -5.08 -18.74
N ASP A 339 21.63 -4.29 -19.78
CA ASP A 339 21.86 -4.82 -21.14
C ASP A 339 22.99 -5.87 -21.21
N ASP A 340 24.05 -5.69 -20.40
CA ASP A 340 25.15 -6.65 -20.27
C ASP A 340 24.84 -7.84 -19.34
N LYS A 341 23.64 -7.83 -18.74
CA LYS A 341 23.10 -8.81 -17.78
C LYS A 341 23.97 -8.99 -16.54
N GLN A 342 24.93 -8.11 -16.31
CA GLN A 342 25.82 -8.23 -15.15
C GLN A 342 25.19 -7.60 -13.92
N ALA A 343 24.41 -6.52 -14.06
CA ALA A 343 23.77 -5.78 -12.98
C ALA A 343 22.23 -5.85 -13.03
N TYR A 344 21.59 -5.25 -12.01
CA TYR A 344 20.14 -5.15 -11.93
C TYR A 344 19.68 -3.80 -12.44
N PHE A 345 18.57 -3.84 -13.15
CA PHE A 345 17.81 -2.67 -13.49
C PHE A 345 16.86 -2.32 -12.32
N ASN A 346 16.63 -1.03 -12.05
CA ASN A 346 15.96 -0.60 -10.82
C ASN A 346 15.11 0.67 -11.00
N ASN A 347 13.78 0.50 -11.08
CA ASN A 347 12.79 1.60 -11.00
C ASN A 347 12.08 1.69 -9.66
N THR A 348 12.50 0.86 -8.73
CA THR A 348 11.83 0.68 -7.44
C THR A 348 12.56 1.45 -6.33
N GLY A 349 13.82 1.83 -6.57
CA GLY A 349 14.68 2.51 -5.59
C GLY A 349 15.33 1.55 -4.58
N VAL A 350 15.07 0.24 -4.68
CA VAL A 350 15.54 -0.76 -3.68
C VAL A 350 16.60 -1.74 -4.20
N GLY A 351 17.17 -1.45 -5.37
CA GLY A 351 18.30 -2.17 -5.96
C GLY A 351 17.93 -3.29 -6.92
N ASN A 352 16.68 -3.76 -6.94
CA ASN A 352 16.21 -4.72 -7.95
C ASN A 352 14.79 -4.39 -8.44
N GLN A 353 14.43 -4.99 -9.56
CA GLN A 353 13.10 -4.94 -10.13
C GLN A 353 12.74 -6.32 -10.67
N MET A 354 11.47 -6.70 -10.52
CA MET A 354 10.97 -7.98 -11.02
C MET A 354 10.52 -7.92 -12.48
N ARG A 355 10.71 -9.01 -13.21
CA ARG A 355 10.16 -9.21 -14.57
C ARG A 355 8.69 -9.63 -14.51
N CYS A 356 7.82 -8.69 -14.11
CA CYS A 356 6.38 -8.89 -13.88
C CYS A 356 5.63 -9.52 -15.07
N ASN A 357 6.12 -9.33 -16.29
CA ASN A 357 5.51 -9.84 -17.51
C ASN A 357 6.21 -11.07 -18.12
N HIS A 358 7.28 -11.58 -17.47
CA HIS A 358 7.85 -12.88 -17.82
C HIS A 358 7.05 -14.01 -17.17
N THR A 359 6.89 -15.11 -17.91
CA THR A 359 5.99 -16.24 -17.59
C THR A 359 5.97 -16.69 -16.12
N PRO A 360 7.11 -17.03 -15.47
CA PRO A 360 7.09 -17.58 -14.12
C PRO A 360 6.59 -16.58 -13.07
N PHE A 361 6.99 -15.32 -13.18
CA PHE A 361 6.62 -14.31 -12.19
C PHE A 361 5.22 -13.74 -12.46
N ARG A 362 4.83 -13.58 -13.74
CA ARG A 362 3.46 -13.26 -14.14
C ARG A 362 2.46 -14.28 -13.56
N LYS A 363 2.78 -15.58 -13.65
CA LYS A 363 1.98 -16.67 -13.05
C LYS A 363 1.96 -16.59 -11.53
N LEU A 364 3.12 -16.35 -10.89
CA LEU A 364 3.24 -16.24 -9.44
C LEU A 364 2.37 -15.11 -8.88
N ILE A 365 2.37 -13.93 -9.52
CA ILE A 365 1.54 -12.79 -9.11
C ILE A 365 0.06 -13.21 -9.07
N VAL A 366 -0.44 -13.81 -10.16
CA VAL A 366 -1.85 -14.23 -10.25
C VAL A 366 -2.17 -15.33 -9.23
N ASP A 367 -1.32 -16.35 -9.09
CA ASP A 367 -1.54 -17.43 -8.13
C ASP A 367 -1.50 -16.93 -6.68
N SER A 368 -0.60 -16.01 -6.36
CA SER A 368 -0.53 -15.36 -5.04
C SER A 368 -1.81 -14.60 -4.74
N LEU A 369 -2.27 -13.74 -5.65
CA LEU A 369 -3.52 -13.00 -5.48
C LEU A 369 -4.72 -13.93 -5.29
N ARG A 370 -4.80 -15.01 -6.08
CA ARG A 370 -5.84 -16.04 -5.92
C ARG A 370 -5.76 -16.74 -4.56
N TYR A 371 -4.56 -17.07 -4.08
CA TYR A 371 -4.38 -17.61 -2.73
C TYR A 371 -4.95 -16.67 -1.66
N TRP A 372 -4.61 -15.39 -1.73
CA TRP A 372 -5.12 -14.41 -0.77
C TRP A 372 -6.65 -14.23 -0.84
N VAL A 373 -7.25 -14.30 -2.04
CA VAL A 373 -8.71 -14.19 -2.21
C VAL A 373 -9.46 -15.47 -1.83
N ASP A 374 -9.03 -16.63 -2.31
CA ASP A 374 -9.77 -17.89 -2.12
C ASP A 374 -9.49 -18.54 -0.78
N GLU A 375 -8.23 -18.53 -0.32
CA GLU A 375 -7.83 -19.26 0.89
C GLU A 375 -7.85 -18.35 2.12
N MET A 376 -7.48 -17.08 1.96
CA MET A 376 -7.35 -16.09 3.05
C MET A 376 -8.51 -15.08 3.09
N HIS A 377 -9.43 -15.15 2.11
CA HIS A 377 -10.64 -14.33 2.00
C HIS A 377 -10.40 -12.80 1.92
N VAL A 378 -9.25 -12.37 1.41
CA VAL A 378 -8.94 -10.94 1.20
C VAL A 378 -9.88 -10.31 0.15
N ASP A 379 -10.35 -9.09 0.41
CA ASP A 379 -11.31 -8.37 -0.44
C ASP A 379 -10.65 -7.44 -1.45
N GLY A 380 -9.36 -7.13 -1.33
CA GLY A 380 -8.72 -6.17 -2.22
C GLY A 380 -7.22 -6.03 -2.02
N PHE A 381 -6.60 -5.33 -2.97
CA PHE A 381 -5.16 -5.14 -3.00
C PHE A 381 -4.82 -3.71 -3.44
N ARG A 382 -3.88 -3.08 -2.74
CA ARG A 382 -3.18 -1.88 -3.23
C ARG A 382 -1.78 -2.30 -3.67
N PHE A 383 -1.42 -1.97 -4.89
CA PHE A 383 -0.15 -2.37 -5.49
C PHE A 383 0.84 -1.21 -5.39
N ASP A 384 1.90 -1.45 -4.62
CA ASP A 384 3.06 -0.58 -4.51
C ASP A 384 3.80 -0.47 -5.84
N LEU A 385 4.25 0.75 -6.17
CA LEU A 385 4.95 1.13 -7.40
C LEU A 385 4.44 0.40 -8.65
N ALA A 386 3.11 0.40 -8.80
CA ALA A 386 2.40 -0.44 -9.74
C ALA A 386 2.80 -0.29 -11.22
N PRO A 387 3.35 0.84 -11.72
CA PRO A 387 3.78 0.94 -13.11
C PRO A 387 4.77 -0.13 -13.55
N VAL A 388 5.59 -0.66 -12.64
CA VAL A 388 6.54 -1.75 -12.93
C VAL A 388 5.83 -2.99 -13.48
N LEU A 389 4.60 -3.26 -13.04
CA LEU A 389 3.79 -4.37 -13.53
C LEU A 389 3.29 -4.17 -14.97
N GLY A 390 3.26 -2.92 -15.45
CA GLY A 390 2.87 -2.56 -16.81
C GLY A 390 4.05 -2.35 -17.77
N GLU A 391 5.29 -2.57 -17.33
CA GLU A 391 6.46 -2.43 -18.20
C GLU A 391 6.60 -3.61 -19.16
N ARG A 392 7.02 -3.33 -20.40
CA ARG A 392 7.33 -4.35 -21.39
C ARG A 392 8.52 -5.19 -20.93
N ASP A 393 8.37 -6.51 -20.97
CA ASP A 393 9.43 -7.44 -20.63
C ASP A 393 10.68 -7.23 -21.52
N LEU A 394 11.88 -7.25 -20.90
CA LEU A 394 13.18 -6.92 -21.51
C LEU A 394 13.34 -5.49 -22.08
N GLN A 395 12.31 -4.64 -22.02
CA GLN A 395 12.35 -3.22 -22.42
C GLN A 395 11.83 -2.36 -21.28
N TYR A 396 12.57 -2.41 -20.16
CA TYR A 396 12.21 -1.75 -18.92
C TYR A 396 12.14 -0.21 -19.10
N TYR A 397 11.28 0.47 -18.34
CA TYR A 397 10.75 1.84 -18.58
C TYR A 397 9.71 2.00 -19.71
N VAL A 398 9.60 1.06 -20.65
CA VAL A 398 8.60 1.17 -21.72
C VAL A 398 7.28 0.65 -21.20
N TRP A 399 6.30 1.55 -21.06
CA TRP A 399 4.92 1.18 -20.77
C TRP A 399 4.35 0.37 -21.93
N GLU A 400 3.86 -0.82 -21.65
CA GLU A 400 3.19 -1.69 -22.62
C GLU A 400 1.68 -1.42 -22.62
N ASP A 401 1.01 -1.73 -23.72
CA ASP A 401 -0.45 -1.81 -23.74
C ASP A 401 -0.91 -2.78 -22.63
N PRO A 402 -1.70 -2.34 -21.63
CA PRO A 402 -2.05 -3.16 -20.48
C PRO A 402 -2.65 -4.53 -20.84
N LYS A 403 -3.31 -4.66 -22.00
CA LYS A 403 -3.87 -5.94 -22.47
C LYS A 403 -2.81 -7.05 -22.64
N ASN A 404 -1.55 -6.67 -22.79
CA ASN A 404 -0.42 -7.58 -22.97
C ASN A 404 0.32 -7.87 -21.65
N THR A 405 -0.10 -7.25 -20.53
CA THR A 405 0.60 -7.32 -19.25
C THR A 405 -0.23 -8.01 -18.17
N VAL A 406 0.43 -8.32 -17.04
CA VAL A 406 -0.21 -8.89 -15.84
C VAL A 406 -1.29 -7.98 -15.28
N LEU A 407 -1.27 -6.67 -15.57
CA LEU A 407 -2.31 -5.74 -15.10
C LEU A 407 -3.70 -6.09 -15.66
N GLN A 408 -3.78 -6.52 -16.93
CA GLN A 408 -5.05 -6.96 -17.50
C GLN A 408 -5.43 -8.37 -17.01
N ASP A 409 -4.46 -9.27 -16.86
CA ASP A 409 -4.70 -10.60 -16.31
C ASP A 409 -5.36 -10.52 -14.93
N ILE A 410 -4.87 -9.63 -14.07
CA ILE A 410 -5.41 -9.39 -12.73
C ILE A 410 -6.83 -8.81 -12.81
N ALA A 411 -7.05 -7.81 -13.67
CA ALA A 411 -8.35 -7.16 -13.83
C ALA A 411 -9.43 -8.11 -14.36
N ASP A 412 -9.06 -9.08 -15.19
CA ASP A 412 -9.96 -10.04 -15.82
C ASP A 412 -9.99 -11.41 -15.14
N ASP A 413 -9.28 -11.55 -14.01
CA ASP A 413 -9.18 -12.83 -13.31
C ASP A 413 -10.53 -13.26 -12.71
N PRO A 414 -11.06 -14.44 -13.05
CA PRO A 414 -12.38 -14.86 -12.62
C PRO A 414 -12.50 -15.08 -11.10
N VAL A 415 -11.41 -15.42 -10.41
CA VAL A 415 -11.42 -15.60 -8.95
C VAL A 415 -11.59 -14.26 -8.26
N LEU A 416 -10.81 -13.26 -8.68
CA LEU A 416 -10.89 -11.89 -8.14
C LEU A 416 -12.24 -11.24 -8.47
N GLN A 417 -12.74 -11.42 -9.70
CA GLN A 417 -14.01 -10.84 -10.11
C GLN A 417 -15.23 -11.46 -9.43
N LYS A 418 -15.17 -12.74 -9.05
CA LYS A 418 -16.27 -13.46 -8.40
C LYS A 418 -16.73 -12.72 -7.14
N TYR A 419 -15.79 -12.24 -6.33
CA TYR A 419 -16.06 -11.57 -5.06
C TYR A 419 -15.91 -10.05 -5.12
N ASN A 420 -15.91 -9.48 -6.34
CA ASN A 420 -15.74 -8.04 -6.55
C ASN A 420 -14.48 -7.49 -5.85
N THR A 421 -13.36 -8.22 -5.96
CA THR A 421 -12.09 -7.85 -5.33
C THR A 421 -11.63 -6.47 -5.82
N ARG A 422 -11.16 -5.62 -4.92
CA ARG A 422 -10.71 -4.26 -5.24
C ARG A 422 -9.27 -4.26 -5.73
N LEU A 423 -9.01 -3.52 -6.81
CA LEU A 423 -7.68 -3.33 -7.37
C LEU A 423 -7.31 -1.85 -7.29
N ILE A 424 -6.23 -1.53 -6.58
CA ILE A 424 -5.79 -0.15 -6.38
C ILE A 424 -4.31 -0.07 -6.75
N SER A 425 -3.91 0.90 -7.55
CA SER A 425 -2.50 1.15 -7.86
C SER A 425 -1.98 2.36 -7.10
N GLU A 426 -0.72 2.31 -6.68
CA GLU A 426 0.14 3.49 -6.66
C GLU A 426 0.60 3.77 -8.10
N PRO A 427 0.07 4.78 -8.80
CA PRO A 427 0.26 4.95 -10.24
C PRO A 427 1.57 5.68 -10.58
N TRP A 428 2.64 5.47 -9.83
CA TRP A 428 3.99 5.98 -10.10
C TRP A 428 5.04 4.98 -9.60
N ALA A 429 6.29 5.11 -10.07
CA ALA A 429 7.44 4.31 -9.62
C ALA A 429 8.58 5.26 -9.19
N ALA A 430 9.62 4.75 -8.51
CA ALA A 430 10.69 5.57 -7.94
C ALA A 430 11.75 6.04 -8.96
N GLY A 431 11.96 5.29 -10.05
CA GLY A 431 12.99 5.57 -11.07
C GLY A 431 12.44 5.83 -12.48
N GLY A 432 13.20 6.60 -13.27
CA GLY A 432 12.88 6.95 -14.67
C GLY A 432 13.53 8.27 -15.09
N TYR A 433 14.77 8.23 -15.57
CA TYR A 433 15.37 9.36 -16.28
C TYR A 433 14.57 9.64 -17.57
N ASP A 434 14.30 10.93 -17.79
CA ASP A 434 13.66 11.50 -18.96
C ASP A 434 14.37 11.07 -20.26
N LEU A 435 13.75 10.16 -21.02
CA LEU A 435 14.09 9.90 -22.42
C LEU A 435 13.06 10.50 -23.40
N GLY A 436 12.17 11.39 -22.94
CA GLY A 436 11.24 12.10 -23.83
C GLY A 436 10.27 11.20 -24.62
N LEU A 437 9.97 9.98 -24.15
CA LEU A 437 9.02 9.09 -24.84
C LEU A 437 7.58 9.49 -24.51
N SER A 438 7.01 10.32 -25.38
CA SER A 438 5.57 10.59 -25.45
C SER A 438 4.80 9.30 -25.78
N PHE A 439 3.91 8.88 -24.88
CA PHE A 439 2.86 7.94 -25.23
C PHE A 439 1.66 8.75 -25.73
N ASN A 440 1.37 8.67 -27.03
CA ASN A 440 0.13 9.18 -27.59
C ASN A 440 -1.01 8.22 -27.22
N GLY A 441 -1.54 8.36 -26.01
CA GLY A 441 -2.87 7.86 -25.70
C GLY A 441 -3.92 8.51 -26.62
N PRO A 442 -5.15 7.96 -26.71
CA PRO A 442 -6.20 8.49 -27.58
C PRO A 442 -6.60 9.95 -27.28
N ASN A 443 -6.13 10.48 -26.16
CA ASN A 443 -6.09 11.91 -25.86
C ASN A 443 -4.61 12.28 -25.79
N ASN A 444 -4.14 13.27 -26.56
CA ASN A 444 -2.78 13.83 -26.57
C ASN A 444 -2.43 14.48 -25.21
N ASN A 445 -2.53 13.71 -24.15
CA ASN A 445 -2.52 14.18 -22.78
C ASN A 445 -1.08 14.45 -22.39
N GLU A 446 -0.92 15.50 -21.60
CA GLU A 446 0.30 16.11 -21.06
C GLU A 446 1.14 15.17 -20.16
N PHE A 447 1.02 13.85 -20.32
CA PHE A 447 1.64 12.79 -19.51
C PHE A 447 3.13 12.57 -19.77
N SER A 448 3.78 13.37 -20.62
CA SER A 448 5.19 13.15 -20.99
C SER A 448 6.21 13.94 -20.18
N ASN A 449 5.82 14.81 -19.25
CA ASN A 449 6.78 15.65 -18.54
C ASN A 449 6.84 15.31 -17.04
N GLY A 450 7.54 14.22 -16.72
CA GLY A 450 8.15 13.98 -15.40
C GLY A 450 7.79 12.66 -14.72
N TYR A 451 8.76 11.75 -14.70
CA TYR A 451 8.97 10.63 -13.76
C TYR A 451 7.80 9.65 -13.54
N GLY A 452 7.88 8.46 -14.19
CA GLY A 452 7.21 7.22 -13.76
C GLY A 452 5.69 7.21 -13.59
N THR A 453 5.01 8.35 -13.73
CA THR A 453 3.61 8.55 -13.34
C THR A 453 2.69 8.11 -14.47
N ARG A 454 1.79 7.19 -14.16
CA ARG A 454 0.85 6.56 -15.09
C ARG A 454 -0.61 6.79 -14.67
N ILE A 455 -0.88 7.91 -13.98
CA ILE A 455 -2.23 8.25 -13.54
C ILE A 455 -3.18 8.29 -14.75
N GLY A 456 -4.28 7.55 -14.67
CA GLY A 456 -5.28 7.43 -15.71
C GLY A 456 -5.00 6.35 -16.76
N LEU A 457 -3.86 5.63 -16.69
CA LEU A 457 -3.45 4.66 -17.71
C LEU A 457 -3.68 3.19 -17.32
N PHE A 458 -4.05 2.88 -16.08
CA PHE A 458 -4.33 1.51 -15.66
C PHE A 458 -5.61 0.97 -16.31
N PRO A 459 -5.69 -0.35 -16.58
CA PRO A 459 -6.79 -0.92 -17.34
C PRO A 459 -8.11 -0.93 -16.56
N ASN A 460 -9.20 -0.97 -17.32
CA ASN A 460 -10.47 -1.47 -16.82
C ASN A 460 -10.58 -2.96 -17.15
N SER A 461 -11.44 -3.69 -16.46
CA SER A 461 -11.76 -5.05 -16.89
C SER A 461 -12.40 -5.05 -18.28
N THR A 462 -12.03 -6.02 -19.12
CA THR A 462 -12.59 -6.21 -20.46
C THR A 462 -13.92 -6.96 -20.45
N ASN A 463 -14.19 -7.77 -19.42
CA ASN A 463 -15.37 -8.65 -19.33
C ASN A 463 -16.34 -8.28 -18.20
N LYS A 464 -15.93 -7.48 -17.21
CA LYS A 464 -16.79 -6.94 -16.13
C LYS A 464 -16.51 -5.45 -15.87
N PRO A 465 -16.94 -4.55 -16.78
CA PRO A 465 -16.62 -3.12 -16.71
C PRO A 465 -17.03 -2.50 -15.37
N GLY A 466 -16.11 -1.78 -14.73
CA GLY A 466 -16.34 -1.18 -13.40
C GLY A 466 -15.60 -1.89 -12.25
N THR A 467 -15.02 -3.06 -12.50
CA THR A 467 -14.07 -3.78 -11.63
C THR A 467 -12.60 -3.47 -11.95
N GLY A 468 -12.36 -2.35 -12.64
CA GLY A 468 -11.04 -1.91 -13.06
C GLY A 468 -10.16 -1.40 -11.92
N TRP A 469 -8.94 -0.99 -12.29
CA TRP A 469 -7.97 -0.43 -11.35
C TRP A 469 -8.39 0.96 -10.87
N GLY A 470 -8.60 1.09 -9.56
CA GLY A 470 -8.55 2.36 -8.86
C GLY A 470 -7.12 2.84 -8.74
N GLU A 471 -6.92 4.15 -8.59
CA GLU A 471 -5.59 4.73 -8.53
C GLU A 471 -5.50 5.74 -7.40
N TRP A 472 -4.43 5.66 -6.61
CA TRP A 472 -4.05 6.70 -5.67
C TRP A 472 -3.90 8.04 -6.39
N ASN A 473 -4.77 8.98 -6.06
CA ASN A 473 -4.82 10.29 -6.68
C ASN A 473 -3.86 11.26 -5.97
N GLY A 474 -2.56 11.08 -6.19
CA GLY A 474 -1.52 11.94 -5.61
C GLY A 474 -1.63 13.42 -6.01
N ARG A 475 -2.30 13.72 -7.13
CA ARG A 475 -2.54 15.11 -7.56
C ARG A 475 -3.73 15.77 -6.83
N PHE A 476 -4.72 14.99 -6.41
CA PHE A 476 -5.75 15.45 -5.47
C PHE A 476 -5.11 15.86 -4.14
N ARG A 477 -4.25 14.98 -3.60
CA ARG A 477 -3.47 15.24 -2.38
C ARG A 477 -2.71 16.56 -2.49
N ASP A 478 -1.90 16.70 -3.54
CA ASP A 478 -1.03 17.85 -3.75
C ASP A 478 -1.83 19.14 -3.90
N TRP A 479 -2.90 19.12 -4.69
CA TRP A 479 -3.72 20.31 -4.96
C TRP A 479 -4.38 20.84 -3.68
N TRP A 480 -5.01 19.95 -2.88
CA TRP A 480 -5.66 20.36 -1.63
C TRP A 480 -4.65 20.86 -0.59
N ARG A 481 -3.50 20.19 -0.45
CA ARG A 481 -2.41 20.65 0.43
C ARG A 481 -1.96 22.07 0.05
N SER A 482 -1.67 22.31 -1.23
CA SER A 482 -1.29 23.64 -1.73
C SER A 482 -2.39 24.69 -1.52
N PHE A 483 -3.66 24.36 -1.81
CA PHE A 483 -4.78 25.29 -1.67
C PHE A 483 -4.89 25.89 -0.27
N TRP A 484 -4.71 25.08 0.77
CA TRP A 484 -4.78 25.55 2.15
C TRP A 484 -3.47 26.18 2.65
N ASN A 485 -2.31 25.62 2.27
CA ASN A 485 -1.04 26.00 2.89
C ASN A 485 -0.31 27.15 2.17
N HIS A 486 -0.51 27.34 0.86
CA HIS A 486 0.17 28.37 0.08
C HIS A 486 -0.74 29.57 -0.17
N ASP A 487 -0.34 30.76 0.26
CA ASP A 487 -1.20 31.96 0.22
C ASP A 487 -1.55 32.39 -1.24
N ASP A 488 -0.70 32.09 -2.22
CA ASP A 488 -0.87 32.42 -3.64
C ASP A 488 -1.63 31.36 -4.46
N PHE A 489 -1.88 30.17 -3.90
CA PHE A 489 -2.54 29.07 -4.60
C PHE A 489 -4.08 29.22 -4.58
N LYS A 490 -4.70 29.25 -5.76
CA LYS A 490 -6.11 29.61 -6.00
C LYS A 490 -6.90 28.43 -6.57
N LEU A 491 -8.22 28.60 -6.73
CA LEU A 491 -9.10 27.55 -7.27
C LEU A 491 -8.70 27.09 -8.68
N ASN A 492 -8.26 28.02 -9.55
CA ASN A 492 -7.75 27.72 -10.89
C ASN A 492 -6.23 27.48 -10.95
N SER A 493 -5.52 27.43 -9.82
CA SER A 493 -4.12 27.03 -9.83
C SER A 493 -4.02 25.59 -10.34
N ARG A 494 -3.13 25.39 -11.31
CA ARG A 494 -2.87 24.11 -11.95
C ARG A 494 -1.43 23.73 -11.72
N GLU A 495 -1.23 22.59 -11.08
CA GLU A 495 0.02 21.84 -11.28
C GLU A 495 -0.14 20.98 -12.54
N VAL A 496 -1.23 20.20 -12.60
CA VAL A 496 -1.65 19.41 -13.77
C VAL A 496 -3.10 19.73 -14.12
N LYS A 497 -3.98 19.66 -13.13
CA LYS A 497 -5.40 20.03 -13.22
C LYS A 497 -5.75 20.98 -12.08
N ASP A 498 -6.89 21.65 -12.18
CA ASP A 498 -7.41 22.56 -11.15
C ASP A 498 -8.32 21.83 -10.14
N GLY A 499 -8.75 22.52 -9.09
CA GLY A 499 -9.53 21.92 -8.00
C GLY A 499 -10.90 21.43 -8.44
N GLY A 500 -11.50 22.09 -9.42
CA GLY A 500 -12.80 21.68 -9.98
C GLY A 500 -12.74 20.27 -10.56
N PHE A 501 -11.66 19.95 -11.28
CA PHE A 501 -11.41 18.61 -11.83
C PHE A 501 -11.36 17.53 -10.73
N PHE A 502 -10.63 17.80 -9.64
CA PHE A 502 -10.46 16.85 -8.54
C PHE A 502 -11.73 16.65 -7.71
N LEU A 503 -12.52 17.72 -7.51
CA LEU A 503 -13.78 17.68 -6.77
C LEU A 503 -14.85 16.78 -7.43
N VAL A 504 -14.81 16.62 -8.76
CA VAL A 504 -15.78 15.81 -9.52
C VAL A 504 -15.23 14.45 -9.95
N GLY A 505 -14.24 13.92 -9.21
CA GLY A 505 -13.73 12.56 -9.41
C GLY A 505 -12.85 12.41 -10.65
N SER A 506 -12.13 13.46 -11.05
CA SER A 506 -11.07 13.43 -12.07
C SER A 506 -11.48 12.78 -13.41
N PRO A 507 -12.58 13.21 -14.04
CA PRO A 507 -13.24 12.48 -15.14
C PRO A 507 -12.35 12.18 -16.34
N ASP A 508 -11.51 13.13 -16.78
CA ASP A 508 -10.68 12.93 -17.97
C ASP A 508 -9.64 11.80 -17.82
N TRP A 509 -9.26 11.44 -16.59
CA TRP A 509 -8.29 10.38 -16.33
C TRP A 509 -8.90 8.99 -16.35
N TYR A 510 -10.16 8.85 -15.97
CA TYR A 510 -10.79 7.54 -15.77
C TYR A 510 -11.88 7.25 -16.80
N ARG A 511 -12.65 8.27 -17.23
CA ARG A 511 -13.82 8.07 -18.09
C ARG A 511 -13.48 7.50 -19.47
N TRP A 512 -12.30 7.83 -20.01
CA TRP A 512 -11.92 7.47 -21.39
C TRP A 512 -11.86 5.95 -21.63
N ASN A 513 -11.51 5.15 -20.60
CA ASN A 513 -11.53 3.68 -20.66
C ASN A 513 -12.70 3.06 -19.86
N GLY A 514 -13.75 3.83 -19.62
CA GLY A 514 -14.98 3.38 -18.96
C GLY A 514 -14.88 3.22 -17.45
N ARG A 515 -13.76 3.62 -16.82
CA ARG A 515 -13.68 3.71 -15.36
C ARG A 515 -14.57 4.85 -14.85
N LYS A 516 -14.93 4.70 -13.59
CA LYS A 516 -15.98 5.43 -12.86
C LYS A 516 -15.39 6.36 -11.80
N PRO A 517 -16.16 7.31 -11.23
CA PRO A 517 -15.66 8.25 -10.22
C PRO A 517 -14.91 7.58 -9.06
N TYR A 518 -15.41 6.44 -8.56
CA TYR A 518 -14.83 5.70 -7.44
C TYR A 518 -13.46 5.07 -7.72
N HIS A 519 -12.95 5.09 -8.97
CA HIS A 519 -11.57 4.70 -9.28
C HIS A 519 -10.57 5.79 -8.90
N ALA A 520 -11.03 7.02 -8.62
CA ALA A 520 -10.20 8.05 -8.01
C ALA A 520 -10.07 7.78 -6.50
N ILE A 521 -8.97 7.18 -6.05
CA ILE A 521 -8.70 7.00 -4.63
C ILE A 521 -8.12 8.30 -4.08
N ASN A 522 -8.98 9.13 -3.51
CA ASN A 522 -8.61 10.44 -2.99
C ASN A 522 -8.07 10.29 -1.58
N PHE A 523 -6.92 10.91 -1.30
CA PHE A 523 -6.32 10.95 0.03
C PHE A 523 -5.62 12.29 0.23
N VAL A 524 -5.46 12.69 1.49
CA VAL A 524 -4.65 13.86 1.86
C VAL A 524 -3.35 13.41 2.53
N THR A 525 -3.37 12.29 3.22
CA THR A 525 -2.26 11.69 3.95
C THR A 525 -2.36 10.17 3.84
N VAL A 526 -1.20 9.53 3.82
CA VAL A 526 -0.94 8.08 3.83
C VAL A 526 0.37 7.89 4.59
N HIS A 527 0.83 6.65 4.72
CA HIS A 527 2.12 6.34 5.35
C HIS A 527 3.31 7.11 4.73
N ASP A 528 3.30 7.37 3.42
CA ASP A 528 4.29 8.21 2.73
C ASP A 528 4.09 9.71 2.99
N GLY A 529 5.07 10.31 3.68
CA GLY A 529 5.06 11.73 4.00
C GLY A 529 4.53 12.01 5.40
N PHE A 530 3.99 13.21 5.61
CA PHE A 530 3.46 13.62 6.90
C PHE A 530 2.12 12.97 7.26
N THR A 531 1.93 12.74 8.55
CA THR A 531 0.60 12.65 9.18
C THR A 531 -0.18 13.96 8.98
N MET A 532 -1.51 13.93 9.14
CA MET A 532 -2.36 15.11 8.93
C MET A 532 -2.02 16.22 9.93
N TYR A 533 -1.66 15.87 11.17
CA TYR A 533 -1.25 16.87 12.16
C TYR A 533 0.12 17.49 11.83
N ASP A 534 1.07 16.69 11.35
CA ASP A 534 2.41 17.19 11.00
C ASP A 534 2.39 18.07 9.74
N LEU A 535 1.49 17.79 8.80
CA LEU A 535 1.23 18.62 7.61
C LEU A 535 0.94 20.10 7.97
N PHE A 536 0.37 20.33 9.16
CA PHE A 536 0.04 21.68 9.66
C PHE A 536 0.96 22.16 10.80
N SER A 537 1.97 21.36 11.16
CA SER A 537 2.90 21.67 12.25
C SER A 537 4.33 21.89 11.77
N TYR A 538 4.69 21.41 10.58
CA TYR A 538 6.06 21.48 10.06
C TYR A 538 6.12 22.07 8.66
N ASN A 539 7.11 22.93 8.41
CA ASN A 539 7.42 23.43 7.06
C ASN A 539 8.32 22.47 6.28
N LEU A 540 9.18 21.73 6.98
CA LEU A 540 10.21 20.85 6.42
C LEU A 540 10.24 19.55 7.21
N LYS A 541 10.61 18.46 6.54
CA LYS A 541 10.81 17.15 7.17
C LYS A 541 11.95 17.17 8.20
N GLN A 542 11.83 16.33 9.21
CA GLN A 542 12.74 16.17 10.35
C GLN A 542 13.22 14.71 10.42
N ASN A 543 13.72 14.19 9.28
CA ASN A 543 14.17 12.80 9.16
C ASN A 543 15.58 12.57 9.73
N HIS A 544 16.23 13.60 10.27
CA HIS A 544 17.53 13.50 10.91
C HIS A 544 17.47 12.74 12.26
N CYS A 545 18.59 12.72 12.98
CA CYS A 545 18.67 12.14 14.33
C CYS A 545 17.47 12.54 15.21
N GLY A 546 16.68 11.55 15.63
CA GLY A 546 15.49 11.75 16.44
C GLY A 546 14.82 10.45 16.85
N PRO A 547 13.66 10.50 17.55
CA PRO A 547 13.01 9.30 18.10
C PRO A 547 12.60 8.25 17.05
N LEU A 548 12.32 8.69 15.82
CA LEU A 548 11.97 7.81 14.69
C LEU A 548 13.15 7.51 13.75
N ASN A 549 14.30 8.14 14.00
CA ASN A 549 15.55 7.82 13.33
C ASN A 549 16.73 7.82 14.33
N PRO A 550 16.70 6.96 15.37
CA PRO A 550 17.68 7.00 16.44
C PRO A 550 19.06 6.51 16.01
N ILE A 551 19.13 5.71 14.93
CA ILE A 551 20.40 5.23 14.38
C ILE A 551 21.25 6.39 13.87
N CYS A 552 20.65 7.44 13.30
CA CYS A 552 21.38 8.67 12.94
C CYS A 552 22.01 9.40 14.14
N CYS A 553 21.53 9.15 15.37
CA CYS A 553 22.11 9.74 16.57
C CYS A 553 23.34 8.98 17.05
N THR A 554 23.32 7.65 16.93
CA THR A 554 24.39 6.77 17.44
C THR A 554 25.44 6.45 16.39
N GLU A 555 25.01 6.30 15.13
CA GLU A 555 25.82 5.89 13.98
C GLU A 555 25.46 6.74 12.73
N PRO A 556 25.84 8.03 12.71
CA PRO A 556 25.45 8.95 11.63
C PRO A 556 25.99 8.59 10.24
N ASN A 557 26.98 7.71 10.15
CA ASN A 557 27.55 7.22 8.89
C ASN A 557 27.03 5.81 8.52
N SER A 558 26.01 5.31 9.22
CA SER A 558 25.38 4.03 8.90
C SER A 558 24.53 4.16 7.64
N ALA A 559 24.48 3.14 6.79
CA ALA A 559 23.52 3.02 5.67
C ALA A 559 22.07 3.19 6.10
N TRP A 560 21.81 2.94 7.39
CA TRP A 560 20.50 3.02 7.99
C TRP A 560 20.17 4.41 8.53
N CYS A 561 21.17 5.29 8.60
CA CYS A 561 20.95 6.71 8.87
C CYS A 561 20.54 7.42 7.57
N GLU A 562 19.26 7.33 7.25
CA GLU A 562 18.72 7.97 6.05
C GLU A 562 18.00 9.29 6.41
N THR A 563 18.53 10.42 5.93
CA THR A 563 18.00 11.77 6.25
C THR A 563 17.32 12.46 5.07
N GLU A 564 17.60 12.01 3.84
CA GLU A 564 17.25 12.69 2.60
C GLU A 564 16.05 12.07 1.88
N SER A 565 15.74 10.81 2.12
CA SER A 565 14.57 10.13 1.54
C SER A 565 13.23 10.68 2.08
N GLY A 566 12.12 10.24 1.47
CA GLY A 566 10.78 10.77 1.72
C GLY A 566 10.49 12.06 0.94
N GLU A 567 9.26 12.55 1.04
CA GLU A 567 8.80 13.72 0.28
C GLU A 567 9.55 14.99 0.68
N SER A 568 10.19 15.66 -0.29
CA SER A 568 10.90 16.92 -0.05
C SER A 568 9.94 18.12 -0.14
N ASN A 569 8.88 18.02 -0.94
CA ASN A 569 7.84 19.05 -1.06
C ASN A 569 6.50 18.56 -0.49
N ASN A 570 6.41 18.58 0.84
CA ASN A 570 5.22 18.13 1.56
C ASN A 570 3.99 19.02 1.34
N ARG A 571 4.16 20.22 0.74
CA ARG A 571 3.12 21.27 0.62
C ARG A 571 2.48 21.56 1.99
N SER A 572 3.33 21.59 3.01
CA SER A 572 2.98 21.72 4.42
C SER A 572 3.22 23.14 4.91
N ARG A 573 2.61 23.50 6.05
CA ARG A 573 2.85 24.79 6.71
C ARG A 573 2.76 24.63 8.21
N ASN A 574 3.74 25.15 8.93
CA ASN A 574 3.62 25.31 10.37
C ASN A 574 2.69 26.49 10.69
N TRP A 575 1.46 26.19 11.11
CA TRP A 575 0.45 27.18 11.47
C TRP A 575 0.62 27.76 12.89
N ASN A 576 1.58 27.26 13.68
CA ASN A 576 1.97 27.65 15.06
C ASN A 576 0.87 27.53 16.15
N ASP A 577 -0.40 27.74 15.82
CA ASP A 577 -1.52 27.78 16.76
C ASP A 577 -2.39 26.50 16.68
N GLU A 578 -2.65 25.88 17.82
CA GLU A 578 -3.35 24.59 17.93
C GLU A 578 -4.80 24.63 17.42
N PRO A 579 -5.67 25.58 17.82
CA PRO A 579 -6.99 25.77 17.22
C PRO A 579 -6.97 25.89 15.70
N THR A 580 -6.01 26.65 15.14
CA THR A 580 -5.85 26.83 13.70
C THR A 580 -5.46 25.52 13.00
N LYS A 581 -4.52 24.76 13.56
CA LYS A 581 -4.15 23.43 13.04
C LYS A 581 -5.36 22.50 12.98
N ARG A 582 -6.15 22.44 14.07
CA ARG A 582 -7.37 21.61 14.11
C ARG A 582 -8.41 22.06 13.09
N GLN A 583 -8.57 23.36 12.85
CA GLN A 583 -9.42 23.86 11.77
C GLN A 583 -8.93 23.41 10.39
N MET A 584 -7.62 23.47 10.13
CA MET A 584 -7.05 23.02 8.85
C MET A 584 -7.23 21.52 8.65
N MET A 585 -7.05 20.71 9.70
CA MET A 585 -7.36 19.28 9.67
C MET A 585 -8.84 19.03 9.33
N ARG A 586 -9.77 19.75 9.97
CA ARG A 586 -11.21 19.65 9.66
C ARG A 586 -11.49 20.03 8.21
N ASN A 587 -10.85 21.08 7.68
CA ASN A 587 -10.98 21.46 6.26
C ASN A 587 -10.57 20.32 5.33
N MET A 588 -9.46 19.61 5.63
CA MET A 588 -9.00 18.49 4.81
C MET A 588 -9.94 17.29 4.87
N TYR A 589 -10.47 16.96 6.04
CA TYR A 589 -11.49 15.91 6.15
C TYR A 589 -12.77 16.26 5.38
N VAL A 590 -13.22 17.52 5.44
CA VAL A 590 -14.36 17.98 4.65
C VAL A 590 -14.07 17.90 3.17
N ALA A 591 -12.92 18.43 2.72
CA ALA A 591 -12.48 18.36 1.33
C ALA A 591 -12.48 16.92 0.80
N LEU A 592 -11.97 15.98 1.59
CA LEU A 592 -11.97 14.55 1.26
C LEU A 592 -13.40 13.98 1.16
N MET A 593 -14.30 14.35 2.09
CA MET A 593 -15.64 13.78 2.18
C MET A 593 -16.66 14.37 1.21
N ILE A 594 -16.48 15.61 0.75
CA ILE A 594 -17.35 16.26 -0.24
C ILE A 594 -16.89 16.02 -1.68
N SER A 595 -15.65 15.56 -1.88
CA SER A 595 -15.14 15.27 -3.23
C SER A 595 -15.70 13.94 -3.75
N GLN A 596 -16.02 13.89 -5.05
CA GLN A 596 -16.35 12.64 -5.72
C GLN A 596 -15.10 11.77 -5.88
N GLY A 597 -15.27 10.46 -5.74
CA GLY A 597 -14.19 9.48 -5.66
C GLY A 597 -14.28 8.66 -4.37
N THR A 598 -13.27 7.83 -4.11
CA THR A 598 -13.20 6.96 -2.93
C THR A 598 -12.24 7.56 -1.91
N PRO A 599 -12.69 7.96 -0.71
CA PRO A 599 -11.82 8.56 0.29
C PRO A 599 -10.97 7.50 1.01
N LEU A 600 -9.69 7.82 1.21
CA LEU A 600 -8.73 7.07 1.99
C LEU A 600 -8.18 7.91 3.15
N LEU A 601 -8.28 7.37 4.36
CA LEU A 601 -7.78 7.95 5.61
C LEU A 601 -6.54 7.20 6.08
N TRP A 602 -5.64 7.90 6.77
CA TRP A 602 -4.46 7.31 7.41
C TRP A 602 -4.65 7.18 8.91
N ALA A 603 -4.30 6.01 9.46
CA ALA A 603 -4.63 5.69 10.83
C ALA A 603 -3.95 6.60 11.85
N GLY A 604 -4.77 7.05 12.81
CA GLY A 604 -4.38 7.96 13.89
C GLY A 604 -4.54 9.43 13.52
N ASP A 605 -4.74 9.80 12.25
CA ASP A 605 -5.01 11.19 11.89
C ASP A 605 -6.32 11.70 12.52
N GLU A 606 -7.27 10.80 12.78
CA GLU A 606 -8.52 11.11 13.49
C GLU A 606 -8.28 11.45 14.97
N TRP A 607 -7.16 11.00 15.53
CA TRP A 607 -6.68 11.34 16.87
C TRP A 607 -5.58 12.40 16.86
N MET A 608 -5.27 13.01 15.71
CA MET A 608 -4.16 13.96 15.53
C MET A 608 -2.78 13.33 15.80
N ARG A 609 -2.56 12.12 15.29
CA ARG A 609 -1.26 11.42 15.33
C ARG A 609 -0.16 12.31 14.76
N THR A 610 1.00 12.26 15.38
CA THR A 610 2.23 12.93 14.95
C THR A 610 3.34 11.90 14.84
N GLN A 611 4.23 12.10 13.89
CA GLN A 611 5.54 11.45 13.78
C GLN A 611 6.64 12.49 14.01
N LEU A 612 6.35 13.55 14.77
CA LEU A 612 7.30 14.59 15.17
C LEU A 612 7.98 15.28 13.97
N GLY A 613 7.27 15.38 12.85
CA GLY A 613 7.81 15.93 11.62
C GLY A 613 8.78 14.99 10.89
N ASN A 614 8.91 13.73 11.29
CA ASN A 614 9.48 12.70 10.42
C ASN A 614 8.42 12.33 9.38
N ASN A 615 8.79 12.36 8.09
CA ASN A 615 7.88 12.06 6.99
C ASN A 615 8.25 10.78 6.22
N ASN A 616 9.14 9.97 6.82
CA ASN A 616 9.59 8.71 6.26
C ASN A 616 9.95 7.70 7.37
N ALA A 617 9.01 7.44 8.29
CA ALA A 617 9.24 6.61 9.46
C ALA A 617 9.16 5.09 9.14
N TYR A 618 9.87 4.65 8.11
CA TYR A 618 9.78 3.31 7.53
C TYR A 618 10.70 2.27 8.18
N SER A 619 11.83 2.71 8.77
CA SER A 619 12.93 1.82 9.12
C SER A 619 12.61 0.89 10.29
N THR A 620 13.36 -0.21 10.45
CA THR A 620 13.22 -1.12 11.60
C THR A 620 13.40 -0.39 12.93
N ARG A 621 14.19 0.70 12.95
CA ARG A 621 14.41 1.52 14.15
C ARG A 621 13.24 2.43 14.49
N ALA A 622 12.33 2.65 13.54
CA ALA A 622 11.07 3.34 13.75
C ALA A 622 9.97 2.41 14.31
N ASP A 623 10.22 1.11 14.51
CA ASP A 623 9.30 0.22 15.24
C ASP A 623 9.39 0.46 16.75
N ASN A 624 8.80 1.56 17.21
CA ASN A 624 8.88 1.99 18.60
C ASN A 624 7.66 2.83 19.02
N PRO A 625 7.47 3.13 20.32
CA PRO A 625 6.30 3.85 20.82
C PRO A 625 6.04 5.25 20.21
N TYR A 626 7.04 5.88 19.59
CA TYR A 626 6.84 7.16 18.89
C TYR A 626 6.14 7.00 17.53
N ASN A 627 6.16 5.79 16.95
CA ASN A 627 5.50 5.50 15.69
C ASN A 627 4.16 4.76 15.89
N TRP A 628 4.06 3.99 16.96
CA TRP A 628 2.83 3.29 17.35
C TRP A 628 1.70 4.28 17.71
N MET A 629 0.47 3.79 17.74
CA MET A 629 -0.67 4.60 18.16
C MET A 629 -0.61 4.88 19.67
N ASP A 630 -0.56 6.16 20.05
CA ASP A 630 -0.49 6.61 21.44
C ASP A 630 -1.88 6.71 22.09
N TRP A 631 -2.60 5.58 22.10
CA TRP A 631 -3.98 5.49 22.57
C TRP A 631 -4.21 6.11 23.96
N GLY A 632 -3.28 5.90 24.89
CA GLY A 632 -3.42 6.36 26.27
C GLY A 632 -3.40 7.88 26.39
N SER A 633 -2.45 8.53 25.73
CA SER A 633 -2.36 10.00 25.68
C SER A 633 -3.56 10.60 24.94
N TRP A 634 -3.96 9.97 23.83
CA TRP A 634 -5.07 10.46 23.01
C TRP A 634 -6.42 10.39 23.74
N GLN A 635 -6.68 9.30 24.45
CA GLN A 635 -7.90 9.10 25.25
C GLN A 635 -7.92 9.93 26.55
N ALA A 636 -6.83 10.59 26.92
CA ALA A 636 -6.80 11.55 28.02
C ALA A 636 -7.13 12.99 27.58
N SER A 637 -7.07 13.29 26.27
CA SER A 637 -7.17 14.64 25.70
C SER A 637 -8.56 14.94 25.15
N ASP A 638 -9.22 15.97 25.68
CA ASP A 638 -10.59 16.34 25.27
C ASP A 638 -10.63 16.85 23.82
N GLU A 639 -9.66 17.65 23.39
CA GLU A 639 -9.56 18.15 22.01
C GLU A 639 -9.37 17.03 20.98
N ARG A 640 -8.65 15.95 21.33
CA ARG A 640 -8.51 14.77 20.46
C ARG A 640 -9.81 13.99 20.34
N HIS A 641 -10.61 13.88 21.41
CA HIS A 641 -11.96 13.31 21.30
C HIS A 641 -12.86 14.13 20.37
N ARG A 642 -12.80 15.45 20.44
CA ARG A 642 -13.59 16.31 19.56
C ARG A 642 -13.18 16.17 18.09
N MET A 643 -11.88 15.99 17.80
CA MET A 643 -11.42 15.66 16.44
C MET A 643 -11.91 14.28 16.01
N HIS A 644 -11.73 13.24 16.83
CA HIS A 644 -12.19 11.89 16.51
C HIS A 644 -13.70 11.86 16.24
N ASP A 645 -14.49 12.50 17.09
CA ASP A 645 -15.94 12.61 16.92
C ASP A 645 -16.32 13.41 15.67
N PHE A 646 -15.58 14.47 15.33
CA PHE A 646 -15.77 15.19 14.07
C PHE A 646 -15.54 14.28 12.86
N VAL A 647 -14.46 13.49 12.86
CA VAL A 647 -14.12 12.56 11.76
C VAL A 647 -15.21 11.50 11.59
N LYS A 648 -15.65 10.89 12.69
CA LYS A 648 -16.79 9.95 12.70
C LYS A 648 -18.05 10.58 12.12
N GLN A 649 -18.39 11.79 12.54
CA GLN A 649 -19.59 12.48 12.07
C GLN A 649 -19.50 12.92 10.60
N VAL A 650 -18.33 13.35 10.10
CA VAL A 650 -18.19 13.73 8.68
C VAL A 650 -18.17 12.51 7.75
N ILE A 651 -17.72 11.36 8.23
CA ILE A 651 -17.91 10.07 7.55
C ILE A 651 -19.41 9.75 7.45
N ALA A 652 -20.15 9.87 8.56
CA ALA A 652 -21.61 9.66 8.56
C ALA A 652 -22.36 10.68 7.67
N PHE A 653 -21.88 11.94 7.63
CA PHE A 653 -22.37 12.96 6.71
C PHE A 653 -22.22 12.51 5.26
N ARG A 654 -21.03 12.07 4.84
CA ARG A 654 -20.82 11.56 3.47
C ARG A 654 -21.77 10.40 3.15
N LYS A 655 -21.90 9.43 4.06
CA LYS A 655 -22.78 8.25 3.86
C LYS A 655 -24.26 8.62 3.70
N SER A 656 -24.73 9.64 4.41
CA SER A 656 -26.12 10.15 4.26
C SER A 656 -26.31 11.02 3.02
N HIS A 657 -25.22 11.50 2.40
CA HIS A 657 -25.23 12.44 1.28
C HIS A 657 -24.57 11.87 0.02
N GLN A 658 -24.63 10.54 -0.16
CA GLN A 658 -24.04 9.86 -1.33
C GLN A 658 -24.59 10.36 -2.66
N TYR A 659 -25.86 10.81 -2.67
CA TYR A 659 -26.50 11.39 -3.85
C TYR A 659 -25.73 12.61 -4.40
N ALA A 660 -24.99 13.34 -3.57
CA ALA A 660 -24.17 14.49 -3.96
C ALA A 660 -22.69 14.10 -4.16
N PHE A 661 -22.13 13.35 -3.22
CA PHE A 661 -20.67 13.21 -3.10
C PHE A 661 -20.11 11.86 -3.55
N ALA A 662 -20.95 10.84 -3.74
CA ALA A 662 -20.51 9.49 -4.08
C ALA A 662 -21.33 8.88 -5.24
N PRO A 663 -21.30 9.48 -6.44
CA PRO A 663 -22.03 8.92 -7.58
C PRO A 663 -21.33 7.65 -8.12
N LEU A 664 -22.15 6.67 -8.55
CA LEU A 664 -21.66 5.48 -9.27
C LEU A 664 -21.17 5.81 -10.68
N GLU A 665 -21.76 6.81 -11.32
CA GLU A 665 -21.48 7.22 -12.69
C GLU A 665 -21.19 8.71 -12.77
N TYR A 666 -20.32 9.11 -13.70
CA TYR A 666 -20.13 10.54 -13.98
C TYR A 666 -21.46 11.17 -14.42
N GLY A 667 -21.87 12.23 -13.72
CA GLY A 667 -23.13 12.93 -13.96
C GLY A 667 -24.37 12.33 -13.26
N ALA A 668 -24.23 11.24 -12.50
CA ALA A 668 -25.34 10.66 -11.73
C ALA A 668 -25.56 11.31 -10.34
N ALA A 669 -24.59 12.11 -9.88
CA ALA A 669 -24.77 12.93 -8.68
C ALA A 669 -25.91 13.94 -8.86
N ALA A 670 -26.45 14.46 -7.76
CA ALA A 670 -27.35 15.59 -7.80
C ALA A 670 -26.73 16.72 -8.64
N PRO A 671 -27.50 17.32 -9.56
CA PRO A 671 -27.07 18.48 -10.33
C PRO A 671 -26.48 19.56 -9.41
N MET A 672 -25.28 20.02 -9.77
CA MET A 672 -24.50 20.97 -9.00
C MET A 672 -24.17 22.18 -9.89
N ALA A 673 -24.18 23.37 -9.30
CA ALA A 673 -23.66 24.59 -9.90
C ALA A 673 -22.52 25.16 -9.06
N TRP A 674 -21.44 25.55 -9.74
CA TRP A 674 -20.39 26.38 -9.17
C TRP A 674 -20.88 27.83 -9.12
N LYS A 675 -20.80 28.46 -7.95
CA LYS A 675 -21.27 29.83 -7.74
C LYS A 675 -20.18 30.68 -7.09
N SER A 676 -20.15 31.96 -7.43
CA SER A 676 -19.39 32.97 -6.70
C SER A 676 -19.98 33.21 -5.31
N ALA A 677 -19.28 33.97 -4.46
CA ALA A 677 -19.84 34.40 -3.18
C ALA A 677 -21.14 35.21 -3.34
N GLN A 678 -21.30 35.94 -4.44
CA GLN A 678 -22.53 36.68 -4.73
C GLN A 678 -23.61 35.82 -5.41
N ASN A 679 -23.46 34.49 -5.43
CA ASN A 679 -24.39 33.53 -6.05
C ASN A 679 -24.62 33.76 -7.54
N THR A 680 -23.56 34.11 -8.26
CA THR A 680 -23.58 34.25 -9.72
C THR A 680 -22.79 33.12 -10.39
N ASP A 681 -23.07 32.86 -11.66
CA ASP A 681 -22.30 31.88 -12.46
C ASP A 681 -20.89 32.39 -12.83
N ASN A 682 -20.60 33.67 -12.57
CA ASN A 682 -19.26 34.24 -12.74
C ASN A 682 -18.39 33.93 -11.51
N VAL A 683 -17.98 32.66 -11.40
CA VAL A 683 -17.11 32.19 -10.32
C VAL A 683 -15.75 32.87 -10.41
N ALA A 684 -15.29 33.45 -9.30
CA ALA A 684 -13.96 34.03 -9.16
C ALA A 684 -12.91 32.91 -9.04
N TRP A 685 -12.66 32.19 -10.13
CA TRP A 685 -11.76 31.04 -10.16
C TRP A 685 -10.30 31.40 -9.79
N ASP A 686 -9.91 32.67 -9.89
CA ASP A 686 -8.62 33.21 -9.46
C ASP A 686 -8.61 33.66 -7.98
N SER A 687 -9.54 33.16 -7.17
CA SER A 687 -9.64 33.39 -5.73
C SER A 687 -9.62 32.06 -4.96
N LYS A 688 -9.82 32.12 -3.64
CA LYS A 688 -9.97 30.96 -2.75
C LYS A 688 -11.39 30.83 -2.18
N GLN A 689 -12.39 31.46 -2.80
CA GLN A 689 -13.79 31.39 -2.38
C GLN A 689 -14.66 30.67 -3.42
N LEU A 690 -15.49 29.73 -2.96
CA LEU A 690 -16.35 28.93 -3.83
C LEU A 690 -17.63 28.53 -3.13
N MET A 691 -18.76 28.60 -3.84
CA MET A 691 -19.99 27.92 -3.43
C MET A 691 -20.27 26.76 -4.39
N MET A 692 -20.47 25.56 -3.84
CA MET A 692 -21.06 24.43 -4.56
C MET A 692 -22.53 24.32 -4.15
N HIS A 693 -23.43 24.51 -5.11
CA HIS A 693 -24.87 24.43 -4.86
C HIS A 693 -25.47 23.20 -5.54
N PHE A 694 -25.90 22.21 -4.74
CA PHE A 694 -26.67 21.06 -5.19
C PHE A 694 -28.15 21.38 -5.04
N TYR A 695 -28.87 21.50 -6.17
CA TYR A 695 -30.13 22.23 -6.24
C TYR A 695 -31.35 21.38 -6.63
N ASP A 696 -31.18 20.05 -6.77
CA ASP A 696 -32.28 19.15 -7.15
C ASP A 696 -32.83 18.40 -5.93
N PRO A 697 -33.96 18.85 -5.36
CA PRO A 697 -34.56 18.23 -4.18
C PRO A 697 -35.10 16.82 -4.44
N SER A 698 -35.23 16.38 -5.72
CA SER A 698 -35.68 15.03 -6.06
C SER A 698 -34.61 13.96 -5.80
N LYS A 699 -33.34 14.36 -5.64
CA LYS A 699 -32.20 13.48 -5.39
C LYS A 699 -31.85 13.36 -3.90
N GLY A 700 -32.17 14.38 -3.14
CA GLY A 700 -31.87 14.53 -1.71
C GLY A 700 -32.05 16.00 -1.31
N PRO A 701 -31.83 16.36 -0.03
CA PRO A 701 -31.88 17.75 0.41
C PRO A 701 -31.00 18.67 -0.46
N GLU A 702 -31.42 19.92 -0.69
CA GLU A 702 -30.52 20.87 -1.35
C GLU A 702 -29.35 21.23 -0.42
N LEU A 703 -28.14 21.36 -0.99
CA LEU A 703 -26.92 21.66 -0.23
C LEU A 703 -26.22 22.90 -0.81
N ALA A 704 -25.72 23.75 0.08
CA ALA A 704 -24.75 24.79 -0.25
C ALA A 704 -23.46 24.55 0.54
N VAL A 705 -22.40 24.13 -0.16
CA VAL A 705 -21.04 24.00 0.41
C VAL A 705 -20.30 25.31 0.13
N LEU A 706 -19.97 26.03 1.19
CA LEU A 706 -19.32 27.33 1.16
C LEU A 706 -17.86 27.17 1.59
N ILE A 707 -16.92 27.37 0.66
CA ILE A 707 -15.49 27.29 0.91
C ILE A 707 -14.95 28.72 0.94
N ASN A 708 -14.38 29.13 2.07
CA ASN A 708 -13.60 30.35 2.19
C ASN A 708 -12.15 30.01 2.55
N GLY A 709 -11.27 29.96 1.56
CA GLY A 709 -9.82 29.86 1.77
C GLY A 709 -9.11 31.19 1.90
N GLU A 710 -9.82 32.32 1.85
CA GLU A 710 -9.24 33.66 2.00
C GLU A 710 -8.78 33.92 3.44
N GLY A 711 -7.86 34.89 3.59
CA GLY A 711 -7.41 35.37 4.90
C GLY A 711 -8.43 36.25 5.63
N GLY A 712 -9.52 36.65 4.96
CA GLY A 712 -10.58 37.50 5.49
C GLY A 712 -11.96 36.83 5.46
N ASP A 713 -12.93 37.48 6.10
CA ASP A 713 -14.34 37.07 6.05
C ASP A 713 -14.87 37.18 4.61
N VAL A 714 -15.65 36.18 4.19
CA VAL A 714 -16.36 36.19 2.90
C VAL A 714 -17.85 36.00 3.16
N THR A 715 -18.66 36.94 2.67
CA THR A 715 -20.12 36.86 2.77
C THR A 715 -20.70 36.25 1.51
N PHE A 716 -21.38 35.11 1.67
CA PHE A 716 -22.05 34.39 0.61
C PHE A 716 -23.54 34.75 0.58
N SER A 717 -24.05 35.17 -0.57
CA SER A 717 -25.50 35.31 -0.78
C SER A 717 -26.12 33.95 -1.02
N LEU A 718 -27.05 33.53 -0.17
CA LEU A 718 -27.61 32.19 -0.26
C LEU A 718 -28.68 32.10 -1.35
N PRO A 719 -28.92 30.90 -1.93
CA PRO A 719 -30.08 30.67 -2.78
C PRO A 719 -31.38 30.98 -2.02
N GLN A 720 -32.20 31.85 -2.61
CA GLN A 720 -33.42 32.39 -1.98
C GLN A 720 -34.58 31.37 -2.00
N GLY A 721 -35.56 31.55 -1.12
CA GLY A 721 -36.76 30.69 -1.08
C GLY A 721 -36.59 29.37 -0.34
N ARG A 722 -35.47 29.17 0.35
CA ARG A 722 -35.24 28.05 1.27
C ARG A 722 -35.04 28.54 2.68
N THR A 723 -35.29 27.68 3.66
CA THR A 723 -34.76 27.84 5.01
C THR A 723 -33.52 26.97 5.14
N TRP A 724 -32.35 27.60 5.24
CA TRP A 724 -31.07 26.89 5.37
C TRP A 724 -30.80 26.52 6.83
N LYS A 725 -30.12 25.40 7.07
CA LYS A 725 -29.60 24.98 8.37
C LYS A 725 -28.10 24.77 8.27
N ARG A 726 -27.33 25.20 9.28
CA ARG A 726 -25.89 24.97 9.34
C ARG A 726 -25.60 23.58 9.88
N VAL A 727 -25.25 22.66 8.98
CA VAL A 727 -24.93 21.27 9.33
C VAL A 727 -23.44 21.05 9.59
N LEU A 728 -22.57 21.92 9.06
CA LEU A 728 -21.13 21.85 9.25
C LEU A 728 -20.49 23.24 9.24
N ASP A 729 -19.53 23.48 10.13
CA ASP A 729 -18.64 24.65 10.13
C ASP A 729 -17.28 24.26 10.73
N THR A 730 -16.20 24.31 9.95
CA THR A 730 -14.87 23.86 10.39
C THR A 730 -14.16 24.82 11.34
N GLN A 731 -14.69 26.03 11.54
CA GLN A 731 -14.01 27.12 12.24
C GLN A 731 -13.54 26.73 13.65
N SER A 732 -12.34 27.19 13.99
CA SER A 732 -11.63 26.92 15.25
C SER A 732 -12.36 27.38 16.50
N TYR A 733 -13.18 28.44 16.44
CA TYR A 733 -13.83 28.98 17.64
C TYR A 733 -14.80 27.99 18.29
N TRP A 734 -15.39 27.06 17.54
CA TRP A 734 -16.26 25.99 18.07
C TRP A 734 -15.54 25.04 19.04
N ASP A 735 -14.21 25.05 18.98
CA ASP A 735 -13.31 24.16 19.68
C ASP A 735 -12.53 24.89 20.79
N LEU A 736 -12.84 26.18 21.02
CA LEU A 736 -12.20 26.98 22.05
C LEU A 736 -12.90 26.78 23.41
N PRO A 737 -12.14 26.66 24.52
CA PRO A 737 -12.71 26.54 25.86
C PRO A 737 -13.72 27.64 26.20
N THR A 738 -13.47 28.87 25.75
CA THR A 738 -14.37 30.02 25.93
C THR A 738 -15.75 29.76 25.32
N THR A 739 -15.79 29.31 24.06
CA THR A 739 -17.04 28.99 23.36
C THR A 739 -17.74 27.81 24.02
N LEU A 740 -17.00 26.76 24.38
CA LEU A 740 -17.57 25.57 25.01
C LEU A 740 -18.25 25.91 26.33
N VAL A 741 -17.62 26.74 27.17
CA VAL A 741 -18.19 27.20 28.45
C VAL A 741 -19.37 28.15 28.23
N GLN A 742 -19.21 29.17 27.40
CA GLN A 742 -20.24 30.18 27.17
C GLN A 742 -21.53 29.60 26.59
N GLN A 743 -21.41 28.59 25.73
CA GLN A 743 -22.55 27.96 25.06
C GLN A 743 -22.95 26.61 25.68
N ASN A 744 -22.38 26.24 26.83
CA ASN A 744 -22.65 24.99 27.54
C ASN A 744 -22.56 23.76 26.62
N LYS A 745 -21.50 23.69 25.81
CA LYS A 745 -21.26 22.61 24.86
C LYS A 745 -20.50 21.44 25.51
N PRO A 746 -20.70 20.20 25.03
CA PRO A 746 -19.95 19.04 25.51
C PRO A 746 -18.45 19.19 25.22
N GLN A 747 -17.62 18.82 26.19
CA GLN A 747 -16.15 18.94 26.08
C GLN A 747 -15.52 17.85 25.21
N ARG A 748 -16.14 16.68 25.08
CA ARG A 748 -15.59 15.52 24.33
C ARG A 748 -16.36 15.15 23.05
N ALA A 749 -17.29 16.00 22.63
CA ALA A 749 -18.00 15.82 21.37
C ALA A 749 -17.76 17.02 20.45
N SER A 750 -17.80 16.78 19.15
CA SER A 750 -17.60 17.82 18.15
C SER A 750 -18.73 18.83 18.21
N ASN A 751 -18.37 20.11 18.07
CA ASN A 751 -19.30 21.22 17.92
C ASN A 751 -19.11 21.91 16.57
N ASN A 752 -18.59 21.17 15.59
CA ASN A 752 -18.31 21.66 14.23
C ASN A 752 -19.23 21.01 13.18
N ILE A 753 -20.06 20.06 13.59
CA ILE A 753 -20.95 19.29 12.72
C ILE A 753 -22.21 18.86 13.50
N TRP A 754 -23.37 18.97 12.87
CA TRP A 754 -24.68 18.77 13.49
C TRP A 754 -25.61 18.01 12.54
N LEU A 755 -25.50 16.69 12.50
CA LEU A 755 -26.40 15.84 11.70
C LEU A 755 -27.85 15.84 12.23
N THR A 756 -28.01 16.15 13.52
CA THR A 756 -29.30 16.35 14.17
C THR A 756 -29.30 17.68 14.92
N GLY A 757 -30.40 18.42 14.87
CA GLY A 757 -30.52 19.69 15.60
C GLY A 757 -29.69 20.84 15.03
N ALA A 758 -29.35 20.79 13.73
CA ALA A 758 -28.70 21.89 13.03
C ALA A 758 -29.47 23.22 13.17
N GLU A 759 -28.74 24.30 13.47
CA GLU A 759 -29.33 25.63 13.69
C GLU A 759 -29.77 26.26 12.36
N ALA A 760 -30.95 26.89 12.37
CA ALA A 760 -31.46 27.60 11.21
C ALA A 760 -30.67 28.89 10.92
N VAL A 761 -30.38 29.13 9.65
CA VAL A 761 -29.83 30.38 9.14
C VAL A 761 -30.99 31.31 8.82
N THR A 762 -31.09 32.42 9.54
CA THR A 762 -32.22 33.36 9.46
C THR A 762 -31.99 34.52 8.48
N THR A 763 -30.81 34.59 7.87
CA THR A 763 -30.39 35.66 6.96
C THR A 763 -30.30 35.18 5.53
N SER A 764 -30.50 36.10 4.57
CA SER A 764 -30.32 35.83 3.14
C SER A 764 -28.85 35.66 2.73
N ASP A 765 -27.93 36.16 3.56
CA ASP A 765 -26.49 36.05 3.38
C ASP A 765 -25.87 35.29 4.57
N TYR A 766 -24.76 34.60 4.35
CA TYR A 766 -23.99 33.91 5.38
C TYR A 766 -22.52 34.29 5.29
N THR A 767 -21.98 34.87 6.37
CA THR A 767 -20.54 35.20 6.45
C THR A 767 -19.74 34.00 6.92
N VAL A 768 -18.94 33.45 6.01
CA VAL A 768 -17.97 32.38 6.29
C VAL A 768 -16.66 33.01 6.72
N LYS A 769 -16.16 32.59 7.88
CA LYS A 769 -14.92 33.11 8.47
C LYS A 769 -13.67 32.63 7.71
N PRO A 770 -12.50 33.25 7.92
CA PRO A 770 -11.31 32.96 7.13
C PRO A 770 -10.92 31.49 7.24
N ARG A 771 -10.45 30.95 6.11
CA ARG A 771 -9.92 29.59 6.00
C ARG A 771 -10.86 28.51 6.53
N SER A 772 -12.16 28.61 6.29
CA SER A 772 -13.16 27.66 6.78
C SER A 772 -14.07 27.13 5.68
N VAL A 773 -14.67 25.97 5.95
CA VAL A 773 -15.69 25.37 5.11
C VAL A 773 -16.96 25.26 5.93
N VAL A 774 -18.07 25.72 5.35
CA VAL A 774 -19.41 25.63 5.93
C VAL A 774 -20.30 24.86 4.98
N VAL A 775 -21.11 23.95 5.50
CA VAL A 775 -22.15 23.28 4.73
C VAL A 775 -23.51 23.67 5.29
N LEU A 776 -24.37 24.16 4.40
CA LEU A 776 -25.76 24.44 4.68
C LEU A 776 -26.64 23.43 3.96
N GLU A 777 -27.68 22.98 4.64
CA GLU A 777 -28.70 22.08 4.09
C GLU A 777 -30.06 22.78 4.11
N ALA A 778 -30.81 22.71 3.03
CA ALA A 778 -32.16 23.24 2.98
C ALA A 778 -33.10 22.36 3.81
N ALA A 779 -33.95 22.99 4.62
CA ALA A 779 -35.04 22.29 5.29
C ALA A 779 -36.00 21.66 4.24
N PRO A 780 -36.56 20.47 4.52
CA PRO A 780 -37.48 19.78 3.62
C PRO A 780 -38.71 20.59 3.21
#